data_AF-A0A832VUV0-F1
#
_entry.id   AF-A0A832VUV0-F1
#
_cell.length_a   1.000
_cell.length_b   1.000
_cell.length_c   1.000
_cell.angle_alpha   90.00
_cell.angle_beta   90.00
_cell.angle_gamma   90.00
#
_symmetry.space_group_name_H-M   'P 1'
#
loop_
_entity.id
_entity.type
_entity.pdbx_description
1 polymer ?
#
loop_
_entity_poly.entity_id
_entity_poly.type
_entity_poly.pdbx_seq_one_letter_code
_entity_poly.pdbx_strand_id
1 'polypeptide(L)'
;MDKDSVLSRRLVVVAILAIAMVILPSVTSLPTGVDYGLVQDGCNCHSTAASDSVTASIDGVPESYNKSETYTLTVSFTGGPGTEGNENVGGFNLWTSAGTLTSLDSSTQLNSPQDATHAEEGNNQRSWTLEWTAPDNNESNIEFILHTNSVNGDGSASSADMWNRAEATAFGFGSEPLEDADPFKVLATLIVVSLVLLSIVVLYVFYRNNPDGFEWDRFAPWIIEWLTSTDHKKIGTLYFVQGLFFLGVGGIMAMMIRVQLSSPGNDFISQDYYNQFFTLHGTTMIFLAAMPLIAGFANWIVPLQIGAPDLAFPRLNALSFWLQPVAALLIFTGVFSGAGADTGWTGYAPYVVTETAHAGVSMWAAGQIMLVASSTLTGINFLTTIAVMRAPGMGWFQMPLFTWSILVANVMLFLSIPAFGVGLIQVLLDRTIGTAFYDVAAGGDPLLWSHLFWYFGHPEVYVVIVPAFGVISEVIATSARRSIFGYKSMVYAMAGIGLVSFIVYGHHMFTSGMSPTLRFVTMLTTMLVAVPTGIKIFNWLKTMHGGSLVYRTHTLWTLGFLVTFTLGGISGMFFPSMGMDVHLHETYFVVAHFHYVLVGGTVFGFYAAIYYWYPKMTGRMLDEKLGVLHFLTGFISYNAVFWPMHRLGVVGMIRRTHTYYITTDDFQALPEWAADWNMMISVSAFLFFASNLFLVANMIKSLIRGEKAPADPWGGWSFEWMTSSPPPTPSFDPNDIPTLKDANEHVANEPGKIGKWFQRLMVADDTAEEGSH
;
A
#
# COMPACT_ATOMS: atom_id res chain seq x y z
N MET A 1 -42.66 5.57 19.42
CA MET A 1 -41.92 6.40 18.44
C MET A 1 -42.04 5.69 17.11
N ASP A 2 -42.72 6.32 16.15
CA ASP A 2 -43.24 5.65 14.97
C ASP A 2 -42.15 5.35 13.92
N LYS A 3 -42.16 4.16 13.33
CA LYS A 3 -41.11 3.66 12.42
C LYS A 3 -40.94 4.54 11.18
N ASP A 4 -42.02 5.18 10.74
CA ASP A 4 -42.01 6.07 9.58
C ASP A 4 -41.30 7.40 9.85
N SER A 5 -41.24 7.83 11.12
CA SER A 5 -40.50 9.05 11.52
C SER A 5 -38.97 8.85 11.55
N VAL A 6 -38.50 7.61 11.67
CA VAL A 6 -37.07 7.26 11.67
C VAL A 6 -36.56 7.08 10.23
N LEU A 7 -37.40 6.58 9.33
CA LEU A 7 -37.07 6.43 7.91
C LEU A 7 -36.94 7.80 7.23
N SER A 8 -37.82 8.76 7.53
CA SER A 8 -37.76 10.09 6.93
C SER A 8 -36.55 10.90 7.42
N ARG A 9 -36.14 10.74 8.69
CA ARG A 9 -34.93 11.41 9.23
C ARG A 9 -33.63 10.88 8.63
N ARG A 10 -33.55 9.58 8.32
CA ARG A 10 -32.38 8.99 7.64
C ARG A 10 -32.29 9.44 6.18
N LEU A 11 -33.43 9.51 5.48
CA LEU A 11 -33.51 10.05 4.12
C LEU A 11 -33.18 11.54 4.07
N VAL A 12 -33.60 12.32 5.07
CA VAL A 12 -33.26 13.74 5.19
C VAL A 12 -31.78 13.95 5.49
N VAL A 13 -31.16 13.14 6.36
CA VAL A 13 -29.71 13.23 6.63
C VAL A 13 -28.89 12.82 5.40
N VAL A 14 -29.30 11.76 4.69
CA VAL A 14 -28.63 11.33 3.45
C VAL A 14 -28.84 12.35 2.33
N ALA A 15 -30.03 12.97 2.22
CA ALA A 15 -30.29 14.04 1.26
C ALA A 15 -29.53 15.32 1.61
N ILE A 16 -29.39 15.68 2.90
CA ILE A 16 -28.57 16.81 3.35
C ILE A 16 -27.08 16.56 3.05
N LEU A 17 -26.59 15.34 3.26
CA LEU A 17 -25.21 14.96 2.91
C LEU A 17 -25.00 14.94 1.38
N ALA A 18 -25.98 14.48 0.60
CA ALA A 18 -25.92 14.50 -0.85
C ALA A 18 -26.03 15.92 -1.43
N ILE A 19 -26.86 16.79 -0.86
CA ILE A 19 -26.97 18.20 -1.25
C ILE A 19 -25.72 18.98 -0.83
N ALA A 20 -25.11 18.68 0.33
CA ALA A 20 -23.82 19.23 0.74
C ALA A 20 -22.67 18.78 -0.18
N MET A 21 -22.77 17.61 -0.81
CA MET A 21 -21.81 17.14 -1.83
C MET A 21 -22.06 17.74 -3.22
N VAL A 22 -23.27 18.24 -3.50
CA VAL A 22 -23.66 18.76 -4.83
C VAL A 22 -23.62 20.29 -4.91
N ILE A 23 -23.60 21.00 -3.79
CA ILE A 23 -23.47 22.47 -3.76
C ILE A 23 -22.08 22.84 -3.21
N LEU A 24 -21.08 22.70 -4.07
CA LEU A 24 -19.82 23.43 -3.92
C LEU A 24 -19.88 24.62 -4.90
N PRO A 25 -19.83 25.88 -4.43
CA PRO A 25 -19.40 26.97 -5.28
C PRO A 25 -17.92 26.75 -5.60
N SER A 26 -17.59 26.68 -6.89
CA SER A 26 -16.22 26.81 -7.36
C SER A 26 -15.70 28.19 -6.94
N VAL A 27 -14.82 28.22 -5.95
CA VAL A 27 -14.05 29.42 -5.62
C VAL A 27 -12.85 29.44 -6.55
N THR A 28 -12.87 30.39 -7.48
CA THR A 28 -11.71 30.76 -8.29
C THR A 28 -10.62 31.32 -7.38
N SER A 29 -9.44 30.70 -7.38
CA SER A 29 -8.23 31.35 -6.88
C SER A 29 -7.83 32.45 -7.86
N LEU A 30 -7.66 33.67 -7.36
CA LEU A 30 -6.85 34.69 -8.02
C LEU A 30 -5.41 34.48 -7.53
N PRO A 31 -4.42 34.31 -8.43
CA PRO A 31 -3.03 34.51 -8.04
C PRO A 31 -2.75 36.01 -8.04
N THR A 32 -2.54 36.60 -6.85
CA THR A 32 -1.70 37.79 -6.74
C THR A 32 -0.35 37.36 -6.21
N GLY A 33 0.62 37.27 -7.11
CA GLY A 33 2.03 37.01 -6.85
C GLY A 33 2.85 37.50 -8.04
N VAL A 34 3.73 38.47 -7.78
CA VAL A 34 4.40 39.39 -8.71
C VAL A 34 5.58 38.77 -9.48
N ASP A 35 5.58 39.01 -10.80
CA ASP A 35 6.67 39.36 -11.74
C ASP A 35 7.80 38.38 -12.12
N TYR A 36 7.74 37.95 -13.39
CA TYR A 36 8.85 37.61 -14.30
C TYR A 36 8.45 38.05 -15.74
N GLY A 37 8.06 39.33 -15.86
CA GLY A 37 7.20 39.86 -16.91
C GLY A 37 7.61 39.62 -18.37
N LEU A 38 6.54 39.35 -19.16
CA LEU A 38 6.33 39.62 -20.60
C LEU A 38 6.58 38.52 -21.65
N VAL A 39 6.91 37.28 -21.29
CA VAL A 39 7.08 36.20 -22.30
C VAL A 39 5.92 35.19 -22.37
N GLN A 40 5.21 34.92 -21.26
CA GLN A 40 4.14 33.90 -21.22
C GLN A 40 2.71 34.43 -21.39
N ASP A 41 2.49 35.73 -21.21
CA ASP A 41 1.14 36.30 -21.14
C ASP A 41 0.55 36.69 -22.52
N GLY A 42 1.27 36.48 -23.62
CA GLY A 42 0.79 36.77 -24.97
C GLY A 42 0.61 38.27 -25.29
N CYS A 43 -0.05 38.58 -26.41
CA CYS A 43 -0.19 39.96 -26.92
C CYS A 43 -1.38 40.72 -26.27
N ASN A 44 -1.30 40.95 -24.96
CA ASN A 44 -2.39 41.53 -24.16
C ASN A 44 -2.72 43.01 -24.42
N CYS A 45 -1.97 43.67 -25.30
CA CYS A 45 -2.26 45.04 -25.75
C CYS A 45 -3.54 45.15 -26.61
N HIS A 46 -4.08 44.02 -27.08
CA HIS A 46 -5.23 43.94 -27.98
C HIS A 46 -6.45 43.26 -27.32
N SER A 47 -6.29 42.00 -26.89
CA SER A 47 -7.31 41.22 -26.17
C SER A 47 -6.69 40.38 -25.06
N THR A 48 -7.44 40.13 -23.99
CA THR A 48 -6.98 39.31 -22.84
C THR A 48 -6.99 37.80 -23.11
N ALA A 49 -7.47 37.37 -24.29
CA ALA A 49 -7.53 35.98 -24.71
C ALA A 49 -7.19 35.87 -26.20
N ALA A 50 -6.54 34.76 -26.58
CA ALA A 50 -6.26 34.41 -27.96
C ALA A 50 -7.56 34.13 -28.75
N SER A 51 -7.51 34.31 -30.08
CA SER A 51 -8.66 34.15 -30.97
C SER A 51 -8.43 33.01 -31.96
N ASP A 52 -9.34 32.04 -31.99
CA ASP A 52 -9.33 30.91 -32.96
C ASP A 52 -9.46 31.36 -34.42
N SER A 53 -9.84 32.62 -34.66
CA SER A 53 -9.92 33.20 -36.00
C SER A 53 -8.56 33.61 -36.57
N VAL A 54 -7.50 33.60 -35.76
CA VAL A 54 -6.11 33.78 -36.20
C VAL A 54 -5.39 32.45 -36.02
N THR A 55 -4.75 31.93 -37.06
CA THR A 55 -3.95 30.69 -36.97
C THR A 55 -2.49 31.03 -37.19
N ALA A 56 -1.67 30.90 -36.14
CA ALA A 56 -0.23 31.10 -36.18
C ALA A 56 0.49 29.83 -36.67
N SER A 57 1.64 30.00 -37.32
CA SER A 57 2.45 28.89 -37.86
C SER A 57 3.94 29.22 -37.80
N ILE A 58 4.74 28.21 -37.46
CA ILE A 58 6.21 28.25 -37.51
C ILE A 58 6.65 27.13 -38.44
N ASP A 59 7.11 27.48 -39.63
CA ASP A 59 7.61 26.54 -40.62
C ASP A 59 9.16 26.57 -40.64
N GLY A 60 9.77 25.43 -40.94
CA GLY A 60 11.24 25.31 -41.05
C GLY A 60 11.96 24.95 -39.75
N VAL A 61 11.25 24.73 -38.64
CA VAL A 61 11.82 24.13 -37.42
C VAL A 61 12.14 22.67 -37.73
N PRO A 62 13.42 22.24 -37.63
CA PRO A 62 13.79 20.86 -37.93
C PRO A 62 13.25 19.91 -36.85
N GLU A 63 12.84 18.70 -37.25
CA GLU A 63 12.47 17.65 -36.28
C GLU A 63 13.62 17.34 -35.31
N SER A 64 14.86 17.27 -35.83
CA SER A 64 16.08 17.15 -35.02
C SER A 64 17.16 18.09 -35.55
N TYR A 65 17.96 18.67 -34.66
CA TYR A 65 18.98 19.65 -35.05
C TYR A 65 20.42 19.14 -34.87
N ASN A 66 21.32 19.57 -35.77
CA ASN A 66 22.77 19.40 -35.60
C ASN A 66 23.38 20.60 -34.87
N LYS A 67 24.43 20.35 -34.09
CA LYS A 67 25.17 21.37 -33.34
C LYS A 67 25.64 22.48 -34.28
N SER A 68 25.37 23.73 -33.90
CA SER A 68 25.80 24.94 -34.62
C SER A 68 25.34 25.03 -36.08
N GLU A 69 24.33 24.24 -36.50
CA GLU A 69 23.73 24.33 -37.83
C GLU A 69 22.67 25.44 -37.86
N THR A 70 22.56 26.12 -39.01
CA THR A 70 21.60 27.21 -39.22
C THR A 70 20.41 26.72 -40.04
N TYR A 71 19.21 26.99 -39.56
CA TYR A 71 17.93 26.65 -40.19
C TYR A 71 17.16 27.92 -40.53
N THR A 72 16.53 27.97 -41.71
CA THR A 72 15.65 29.07 -42.10
C THR A 72 14.24 28.81 -41.57
N LEU A 73 13.76 29.72 -40.72
CA LEU A 73 12.43 29.70 -40.14
C LEU A 73 11.52 30.67 -40.87
N THR A 74 10.28 30.27 -41.17
CA THR A 74 9.22 31.16 -41.65
C THR A 74 8.12 31.22 -40.61
N VAL A 75 7.88 32.40 -40.07
CA VAL A 75 6.80 32.66 -39.12
C VAL A 75 5.67 33.36 -39.85
N SER A 76 4.45 32.85 -39.73
CA SER A 76 3.30 33.45 -40.42
C SER A 76 2.00 33.24 -39.66
N PHE A 77 0.97 33.99 -40.04
CA PHE A 77 -0.38 33.76 -39.55
C PHE A 77 -1.44 33.99 -40.64
N THR A 78 -2.56 33.29 -40.49
CA THR A 78 -3.74 33.45 -41.36
C THR A 78 -4.96 33.88 -40.54
N GLY A 79 -5.93 34.54 -41.18
CA GLY A 79 -7.15 35.00 -40.53
C GLY A 79 -7.02 36.29 -39.71
N GLY A 80 -8.02 36.55 -38.87
CA GLY A 80 -8.20 37.81 -38.12
C GLY A 80 -8.67 39.01 -38.97
N PRO A 81 -8.71 40.22 -38.39
CA PRO A 81 -9.38 41.39 -38.94
C PRO A 81 -8.58 42.15 -40.03
N GLY A 82 -7.27 41.91 -40.17
CA GLY A 82 -6.45 42.66 -41.14
C GLY A 82 -6.83 42.36 -42.59
N THR A 83 -7.00 43.39 -43.41
CA THR A 83 -7.35 43.24 -44.84
C THR A 83 -6.20 43.68 -45.73
N GLU A 84 -6.09 43.05 -46.91
CA GLU A 84 -5.05 43.33 -47.89
C GLU A 84 -5.21 44.79 -48.40
N GLY A 85 -4.20 45.63 -48.17
CA GLY A 85 -4.22 47.06 -48.51
C GLY A 85 -4.18 48.03 -47.32
N ASN A 86 -4.28 47.54 -46.07
CA ASN A 86 -4.01 48.36 -44.88
C ASN A 86 -2.49 48.65 -44.74
N GLU A 87 -2.15 49.81 -44.18
CA GLU A 87 -0.75 50.16 -43.86
C GLU A 87 -0.13 49.20 -42.83
N ASN A 88 -0.94 48.71 -41.88
CA ASN A 88 -0.57 47.68 -40.90
C ASN A 88 -1.58 46.53 -40.96
N VAL A 89 -1.11 45.29 -41.12
CA VAL A 89 -1.94 44.08 -41.18
C VAL A 89 -1.60 43.06 -40.08
N GLY A 90 -0.41 43.15 -39.47
CA GLY A 90 -0.07 42.38 -38.28
C GLY A 90 1.41 42.38 -37.92
N GLY A 91 1.76 41.53 -36.97
CA GLY A 91 3.10 41.42 -36.40
C GLY A 91 3.32 40.08 -35.71
N PHE A 92 4.55 39.88 -35.23
CA PHE A 92 4.91 38.69 -34.47
C PHE A 92 5.95 38.98 -33.40
N ASN A 93 6.03 38.08 -32.42
CA ASN A 93 7.17 37.92 -31.52
C ASN A 93 7.52 36.43 -31.45
N LEU A 94 8.73 36.08 -31.84
CA LEU A 94 9.26 34.72 -31.80
C LEU A 94 10.34 34.65 -30.73
N TRP A 95 10.16 33.73 -29.78
CA TRP A 95 11.15 33.40 -28.76
C TRP A 95 11.64 31.96 -28.91
N THR A 96 12.92 31.73 -28.60
CA THR A 96 13.54 30.39 -28.56
C THR A 96 14.24 30.14 -27.23
N SER A 97 14.15 28.94 -26.67
CA SER A 97 14.78 28.61 -25.39
C SER A 97 16.31 28.55 -25.43
N ALA A 98 16.90 28.27 -26.61
CA ALA A 98 18.33 28.37 -26.87
C ALA A 98 18.64 28.58 -28.37
N GLY A 99 19.92 28.72 -28.71
CA GLY A 99 20.38 29.08 -30.05
C GLY A 99 20.35 30.59 -30.29
N THR A 100 20.57 31.01 -31.54
CA THR A 100 20.64 32.44 -31.91
C THR A 100 19.83 32.73 -33.17
N LEU A 101 18.89 33.67 -33.08
CA LEU A 101 18.08 34.19 -34.18
C LEU A 101 18.84 35.27 -34.95
N THR A 102 18.67 35.31 -36.28
CA THR A 102 19.24 36.30 -37.19
C THR A 102 18.17 36.79 -38.15
N SER A 103 18.07 38.12 -38.30
CA SER A 103 17.18 38.76 -39.28
C SER A 103 17.79 38.68 -40.69
N LEU A 104 16.95 38.33 -41.68
CA LEU A 104 17.36 38.18 -43.08
C LEU A 104 17.16 39.44 -43.93
N ASP A 105 16.24 40.31 -43.51
CA ASP A 105 15.86 41.53 -44.22
C ASP A 105 15.36 42.62 -43.27
N SER A 106 15.02 43.79 -43.81
CA SER A 106 14.55 44.94 -43.02
C SER A 106 13.14 44.77 -42.45
N SER A 107 12.43 43.68 -42.75
CA SER A 107 11.08 43.42 -42.23
C SER A 107 11.09 42.83 -40.81
N THR A 108 12.24 42.37 -40.31
CA THR A 108 12.39 41.79 -38.97
C THR A 108 13.56 42.42 -38.20
N GLN A 109 13.44 42.44 -36.88
CA GLN A 109 14.44 42.94 -35.94
C GLN A 109 14.59 42.01 -34.74
N LEU A 110 15.74 42.09 -34.06
CA LEU A 110 16.05 41.28 -32.88
C LEU A 110 15.97 42.13 -31.62
N ASN A 111 15.23 41.67 -30.61
CA ASN A 111 15.24 42.24 -29.28
C ASN A 111 16.37 41.65 -28.42
N SER A 112 16.68 40.36 -28.65
CA SER A 112 17.80 39.64 -28.06
C SER A 112 18.28 38.53 -29.00
N PRO A 113 19.40 37.85 -28.72
CA PRO A 113 19.81 36.68 -29.52
C PRO A 113 18.73 35.58 -29.61
N GLN A 114 17.77 35.53 -28.69
CA GLN A 114 16.73 34.50 -28.60
C GLN A 114 15.31 35.05 -28.82
N ASP A 115 15.18 36.34 -29.15
CA ASP A 115 13.90 37.04 -29.29
C ASP A 115 13.92 37.92 -30.53
N ALA A 116 13.01 37.65 -31.46
CA ALA A 116 12.85 38.40 -32.70
C ALA A 116 11.41 38.87 -32.88
N THR A 117 11.25 40.01 -33.54
CA THR A 117 9.94 40.60 -33.86
C THR A 117 9.97 41.28 -35.22
N HIS A 118 8.81 41.61 -35.78
CA HIS A 118 8.69 42.46 -36.95
C HIS A 118 9.26 43.88 -36.74
N ALA A 119 9.79 44.47 -37.80
CA ALA A 119 10.19 45.87 -37.88
C ALA A 119 9.11 46.71 -38.58
N GLU A 120 9.25 48.04 -38.59
CA GLU A 120 8.25 48.96 -39.16
C GLU A 120 7.94 48.67 -40.65
N GLU A 121 8.95 48.28 -41.44
CA GLU A 121 8.78 47.87 -42.85
C GLU A 121 8.06 46.51 -43.01
N GLY A 122 7.95 45.74 -41.93
CA GLY A 122 7.28 44.45 -41.86
C GLY A 122 5.81 44.51 -41.43
N ASN A 123 5.30 45.66 -40.98
CA ASN A 123 3.93 45.79 -40.44
C ASN A 123 2.83 45.50 -41.47
N ASN A 124 3.14 45.64 -42.77
CA ASN A 124 2.23 45.37 -43.87
C ASN A 124 2.29 43.90 -44.36
N GLN A 125 2.94 43.01 -43.60
CA GLN A 125 3.13 41.61 -43.94
C GLN A 125 2.43 40.68 -42.95
N ARG A 126 2.23 39.42 -43.38
CA ARG A 126 1.66 38.34 -42.54
C ARG A 126 2.58 37.14 -42.41
N SER A 127 3.77 37.22 -43.01
CA SER A 127 4.76 36.17 -43.08
C SER A 127 6.13 36.82 -43.10
N TRP A 128 7.04 36.32 -42.27
CA TRP A 128 8.40 36.80 -42.14
C TRP A 128 9.37 35.62 -42.10
N THR A 129 10.60 35.85 -42.55
CA THR A 129 11.63 34.80 -42.58
C THR A 129 12.82 35.22 -41.74
N LEU A 130 13.29 34.31 -40.88
CA LEU A 130 14.46 34.49 -40.03
C LEU A 130 15.38 33.27 -40.16
N GLU A 131 16.61 33.38 -39.69
CA GLU A 131 17.49 32.24 -39.48
C GLU A 131 17.65 31.94 -38.00
N TRP A 132 17.64 30.67 -37.64
CA TRP A 132 17.96 30.19 -36.30
C TRP A 132 19.21 29.31 -36.38
N THR A 133 20.25 29.68 -35.65
CA THR A 133 21.45 28.87 -35.48
C THR A 133 21.36 28.09 -34.17
N ALA A 134 21.43 26.76 -34.28
CA ALA A 134 21.36 25.86 -33.15
C ALA A 134 22.53 26.05 -32.16
N PRO A 135 22.34 25.75 -30.87
CA PRO A 135 23.43 25.83 -29.89
C PRO A 135 24.53 24.80 -30.16
N ASP A 136 25.71 25.00 -29.55
CA ASP A 136 26.87 24.12 -29.69
C ASP A 136 26.70 22.76 -28.97
N ASN A 137 25.55 22.52 -28.33
CA ASN A 137 25.14 21.24 -27.73
C ASN A 137 23.83 20.74 -28.35
N ASN A 138 23.62 19.42 -28.39
CA ASN A 138 22.43 18.79 -28.97
C ASN A 138 21.75 17.79 -28.02
N GLU A 139 21.92 18.01 -26.71
CA GLU A 139 21.44 17.13 -25.64
C GLU A 139 20.08 17.59 -25.06
N SER A 140 19.62 18.79 -25.41
CA SER A 140 18.39 19.41 -24.89
C SER A 140 17.41 19.72 -26.02
N ASN A 141 16.12 19.55 -25.77
CA ASN A 141 15.08 19.99 -26.70
C ASN A 141 15.00 21.52 -26.71
N ILE A 142 14.81 22.10 -27.90
CA ILE A 142 14.69 23.55 -28.07
C ILE A 142 13.23 23.89 -28.34
N GLU A 143 12.66 24.78 -27.53
CA GLU A 143 11.29 25.24 -27.64
C GLU A 143 11.24 26.57 -28.36
N PHE A 144 10.30 26.71 -29.29
CA PHE A 144 9.97 27.93 -30.00
C PHE A 144 8.56 28.35 -29.62
N ILE A 145 8.40 29.60 -29.19
CA ILE A 145 7.10 30.19 -28.88
C ILE A 145 6.90 31.37 -29.81
N LEU A 146 5.89 31.28 -30.68
CA LEU A 146 5.49 32.34 -31.60
C LEU A 146 4.18 32.95 -31.12
N HIS A 147 4.19 34.27 -30.92
CA HIS A 147 2.99 35.08 -30.80
C HIS A 147 2.78 35.86 -32.09
N THR A 148 1.56 35.88 -32.60
CA THR A 148 1.19 36.66 -33.80
C THR A 148 -0.04 37.51 -33.52
N ASN A 149 -0.08 38.71 -34.08
CA ASN A 149 -1.24 39.60 -34.03
C ASN A 149 -1.70 39.99 -35.45
N SER A 150 -3.01 39.99 -35.65
CA SER A 150 -3.72 40.44 -36.86
C SER A 150 -4.46 41.72 -36.50
N VAL A 151 -4.07 42.85 -37.08
CA VAL A 151 -4.60 44.17 -36.72
C VAL A 151 -5.49 44.74 -37.82
N ASN A 152 -6.50 45.51 -37.43
CA ASN A 152 -7.53 46.03 -38.35
C ASN A 152 -7.08 47.26 -39.18
N GLY A 153 -5.89 47.81 -38.89
CA GLY A 153 -5.29 48.94 -39.60
C GLY A 153 -5.82 50.33 -39.17
N ASP A 154 -6.58 50.45 -38.08
CA ASP A 154 -7.14 51.74 -37.62
C ASP A 154 -6.15 52.62 -36.81
N GLY A 155 -4.93 52.13 -36.60
CA GLY A 155 -3.86 52.82 -35.88
C GLY A 155 -4.03 52.83 -34.35
N SER A 156 -4.98 52.06 -33.80
CA SER A 156 -5.24 51.95 -32.37
C SER A 156 -5.24 50.50 -31.89
N ALA A 157 -4.48 50.20 -30.83
CA ALA A 157 -4.52 48.88 -30.21
C ALA A 157 -5.85 48.71 -29.44
N SER A 158 -6.74 47.86 -29.93
CA SER A 158 -8.07 47.65 -29.34
C SER A 158 -8.48 46.18 -29.36
N SER A 159 -9.61 45.86 -28.70
CA SER A 159 -10.21 44.51 -28.73
C SER A 159 -10.72 44.09 -30.11
N ALA A 160 -10.65 44.96 -31.12
CA ALA A 160 -10.94 44.63 -32.50
C ALA A 160 -9.74 43.95 -33.19
N ASP A 161 -8.53 44.09 -32.65
CA ASP A 161 -7.35 43.35 -33.07
C ASP A 161 -7.32 41.98 -32.40
N MET A 162 -6.78 40.99 -33.09
CA MET A 162 -6.82 39.59 -32.64
C MET A 162 -5.42 39.00 -32.65
N TRP A 163 -5.13 38.12 -31.70
CA TRP A 163 -3.83 37.45 -31.63
C TRP A 163 -4.00 35.96 -31.35
N ASN A 164 -3.00 35.17 -31.71
CA ASN A 164 -2.90 33.77 -31.34
C ASN A 164 -1.43 33.35 -31.21
N ARG A 165 -1.18 32.16 -30.65
CA ARG A 165 0.15 31.59 -30.47
C ARG A 165 0.33 30.26 -31.19
N ALA A 166 1.57 29.94 -31.53
CA ALA A 166 2.01 28.63 -31.98
C ALA A 166 3.28 28.24 -31.25
N GLU A 167 3.48 26.94 -31.05
CA GLU A 167 4.68 26.39 -30.42
C GLU A 167 5.26 25.30 -31.31
N ALA A 168 6.58 25.21 -31.34
CA ALA A 168 7.30 24.16 -32.04
C ALA A 168 8.50 23.70 -31.20
N THR A 169 8.96 22.47 -31.43
CA THR A 169 10.10 21.90 -30.71
C THR A 169 11.06 21.28 -31.70
N ALA A 170 12.36 21.60 -31.59
CA ALA A 170 13.42 20.88 -32.27
C ALA A 170 14.11 19.92 -31.28
N PHE A 171 14.12 18.62 -31.60
CA PHE A 171 14.64 17.60 -30.68
C PHE A 171 16.17 17.51 -30.73
N GLY A 172 16.79 17.34 -29.57
CA GLY A 172 18.18 16.89 -29.45
C GLY A 172 18.34 15.43 -29.92
N PHE A 173 19.56 14.91 -30.04
CA PHE A 173 19.81 13.55 -30.56
C PHE A 173 19.12 12.47 -29.68
N GLY A 174 17.93 12.03 -30.06
CA GLY A 174 17.10 11.05 -29.38
C GLY A 174 15.72 11.01 -30.03
N SER A 175 15.20 9.82 -30.33
CA SER A 175 13.93 9.62 -31.04
C SER A 175 12.75 10.33 -30.38
N GLU A 176 11.70 10.63 -31.17
CA GLU A 176 10.36 11.00 -30.69
C GLU A 176 10.00 10.22 -29.41
N PRO A 177 9.58 10.89 -28.32
CA PRO A 177 8.93 10.19 -27.23
C PRO A 177 7.70 9.50 -27.81
N LEU A 178 7.62 8.18 -27.70
CA LEU A 178 6.35 7.49 -27.87
C LEU A 178 5.34 8.18 -26.93
N GLU A 179 4.10 8.39 -27.37
CA GLU A 179 3.06 8.94 -26.51
C GLU A 179 2.99 8.10 -25.22
N ASP A 180 3.40 8.70 -24.09
CA ASP A 180 3.60 7.98 -22.84
C ASP A 180 2.30 7.30 -22.42
N ALA A 181 2.35 5.99 -22.22
CA ALA A 181 1.22 5.26 -21.69
C ALA A 181 0.99 5.72 -20.25
N ASP A 182 -0.10 6.46 -20.03
CA ASP A 182 -0.54 6.89 -18.70
C ASP A 182 -0.42 5.72 -17.70
N PRO A 183 0.49 5.81 -16.71
CA PRO A 183 0.76 4.71 -15.80
C PRO A 183 -0.48 4.26 -15.01
N PHE A 184 -1.43 5.16 -14.76
CA PHE A 184 -2.71 4.79 -14.16
C PHE A 184 -3.66 4.12 -15.13
N LYS A 185 -3.64 4.46 -16.42
CA LYS A 185 -4.36 3.64 -17.41
C LYS A 185 -3.77 2.23 -17.46
N VAL A 186 -2.44 2.08 -17.36
CA VAL A 186 -1.79 0.77 -17.27
C VAL A 186 -2.20 0.04 -15.99
N LEU A 187 -2.09 0.68 -14.83
CA LEU A 187 -2.52 0.09 -13.54
C LEU A 187 -4.01 -0.30 -13.57
N ALA A 188 -4.88 0.60 -14.01
CA ALA A 188 -6.32 0.36 -14.10
C ALA A 188 -6.62 -0.79 -15.06
N THR A 189 -5.94 -0.85 -16.21
CA THR A 189 -6.05 -1.98 -17.14
C THR A 189 -5.65 -3.29 -16.48
N LEU A 190 -4.52 -3.32 -15.76
CA LEU A 190 -4.06 -4.52 -15.05
C LEU A 190 -5.01 -4.93 -13.91
N ILE A 191 -5.60 -3.95 -13.20
CA ILE A 191 -6.63 -4.17 -12.19
C ILE A 191 -7.87 -4.78 -12.84
N VAL A 192 -8.36 -4.20 -13.93
CA VAL A 192 -9.52 -4.70 -14.68
C VAL A 192 -9.27 -6.09 -15.21
N VAL A 193 -8.11 -6.34 -15.83
CA VAL A 193 -7.71 -7.68 -16.28
C VAL A 193 -7.68 -8.66 -15.11
N SER A 194 -7.11 -8.28 -13.98
CA SER A 194 -7.08 -9.12 -12.77
C SER A 194 -8.48 -9.42 -12.24
N LEU A 195 -9.38 -8.43 -12.24
CA LEU A 195 -10.78 -8.58 -11.86
C LEU A 195 -11.54 -9.48 -12.84
N VAL A 196 -11.31 -9.34 -14.14
CA VAL A 196 -11.91 -10.17 -15.19
C VAL A 196 -11.42 -11.61 -15.05
N LEU A 197 -10.12 -11.83 -14.88
CA LEU A 197 -9.54 -13.15 -14.66
C LEU A 197 -10.07 -13.78 -13.37
N LEU A 198 -10.14 -13.02 -12.28
CA LEU A 198 -10.75 -13.47 -11.03
C LEU A 198 -12.21 -13.84 -11.23
N SER A 199 -12.99 -13.00 -11.93
CA SER A 199 -14.39 -13.26 -12.24
C SER A 199 -14.56 -14.52 -13.09
N ILE A 200 -13.74 -14.72 -14.12
CA ILE A 200 -13.74 -15.94 -14.94
C ILE A 200 -13.44 -17.15 -14.08
N VAL A 201 -12.42 -17.07 -13.20
CA VAL A 201 -12.08 -18.18 -12.29
C VAL A 201 -13.24 -18.50 -11.36
N VAL A 202 -13.87 -17.49 -10.76
CA VAL A 202 -15.03 -17.65 -9.87
C VAL A 202 -16.23 -18.26 -10.62
N LEU A 203 -16.58 -17.71 -11.79
CA LEU A 203 -17.67 -18.19 -12.64
C LEU A 203 -17.40 -19.61 -13.15
N TYR A 204 -16.15 -19.93 -13.48
CA TYR A 204 -15.76 -21.27 -13.91
C TYR A 204 -15.83 -22.29 -12.76
N VAL A 205 -15.37 -21.92 -11.57
CA VAL A 205 -15.51 -22.75 -10.37
C VAL A 205 -16.99 -22.99 -10.07
N PHE A 206 -17.84 -21.95 -10.20
CA PHE A 206 -19.29 -22.06 -10.07
C PHE A 206 -19.89 -23.01 -11.11
N TYR A 207 -19.60 -22.79 -12.40
CA TYR A 207 -20.03 -23.68 -13.49
C TYR A 207 -19.60 -25.13 -13.24
N ARG A 208 -18.39 -25.38 -12.73
CA ARG A 208 -17.94 -26.76 -12.50
C ARG A 208 -18.64 -27.43 -11.32
N ASN A 209 -18.90 -26.68 -10.25
CA ASN A 209 -19.58 -27.19 -9.07
C ASN A 209 -21.06 -27.51 -9.36
N ASN A 210 -21.69 -26.75 -10.26
CA ASN A 210 -23.05 -27.02 -10.70
C ASN A 210 -23.24 -26.64 -12.18
N PRO A 211 -22.83 -27.50 -13.14
CA PRO A 211 -22.87 -27.19 -14.57
C PRO A 211 -24.29 -27.03 -15.11
N ASP A 212 -25.24 -27.75 -14.50
CA ASP A 212 -26.68 -27.63 -14.78
C ASP A 212 -27.32 -26.40 -14.08
N GLY A 213 -26.51 -25.54 -13.47
CA GLY A 213 -26.91 -24.38 -12.66
C GLY A 213 -26.58 -23.01 -13.25
N PHE A 214 -26.06 -22.94 -14.49
CA PHE A 214 -25.71 -21.68 -15.16
C PHE A 214 -26.94 -20.99 -15.80
N GLU A 215 -28.03 -20.91 -15.03
CA GLU A 215 -29.24 -20.15 -15.34
C GLU A 215 -29.37 -19.02 -14.31
N TRP A 216 -29.91 -17.87 -14.73
CA TRP A 216 -30.00 -16.67 -13.87
C TRP A 216 -30.80 -16.92 -12.59
N ASP A 217 -31.83 -17.77 -12.67
CA ASP A 217 -32.71 -18.17 -11.58
C ASP A 217 -31.97 -18.91 -10.44
N ARG A 218 -30.79 -19.48 -10.69
CA ARG A 218 -29.97 -20.18 -9.69
C ARG A 218 -28.71 -19.41 -9.31
N PHE A 219 -28.18 -18.58 -10.21
CA PHE A 219 -27.05 -17.70 -9.91
C PHE A 219 -27.43 -16.56 -8.95
N ALA A 220 -28.60 -15.95 -9.14
CA ALA A 220 -29.05 -14.86 -8.26
C ALA A 220 -29.15 -15.30 -6.78
N PRO A 221 -29.79 -16.45 -6.44
CA PRO A 221 -29.76 -17.00 -5.08
C PRO A 221 -28.35 -17.27 -4.55
N TRP A 222 -27.43 -17.78 -5.38
CA TRP A 222 -26.05 -18.05 -4.97
C TRP A 222 -25.28 -16.77 -4.65
N ILE A 223 -25.37 -15.73 -5.48
CA ILE A 223 -24.75 -14.44 -5.15
C ILE A 223 -25.37 -13.84 -3.88
N ILE A 224 -26.69 -13.88 -3.75
CA ILE A 224 -27.38 -13.38 -2.56
C ILE A 224 -26.88 -14.10 -1.30
N GLU A 225 -26.63 -15.41 -1.39
CA GLU A 225 -26.05 -16.20 -0.31
C GLU A 225 -24.69 -15.66 0.14
N TRP A 226 -23.80 -15.24 -0.78
CA TRP A 226 -22.52 -14.62 -0.42
C TRP A 226 -22.66 -13.18 0.07
N LEU A 227 -23.52 -12.38 -0.57
CA LEU A 227 -23.75 -10.97 -0.21
C LEU A 227 -24.36 -10.82 1.18
N THR A 228 -25.21 -11.76 1.59
CA THR A 228 -25.94 -11.72 2.86
C THR A 228 -25.47 -12.75 3.89
N SER A 229 -24.41 -13.52 3.59
CA SER A 229 -23.89 -14.55 4.49
C SER A 229 -23.46 -13.94 5.82
N THR A 230 -23.75 -14.67 6.90
CA THR A 230 -23.16 -14.39 8.22
C THR A 230 -22.18 -15.47 8.67
N ASP A 231 -22.03 -16.56 7.93
CA ASP A 231 -21.10 -17.65 8.26
C ASP A 231 -19.65 -17.14 8.23
N HIS A 232 -18.94 -17.28 9.37
CA HIS A 232 -17.54 -16.91 9.50
C HIS A 232 -16.62 -17.51 8.44
N LYS A 233 -16.91 -18.71 7.92
CA LYS A 233 -16.12 -19.35 6.86
C LYS A 233 -16.26 -18.59 5.54
N LYS A 234 -17.48 -18.23 5.17
CA LYS A 234 -17.74 -17.45 3.94
C LYS A 234 -17.18 -16.05 4.04
N ILE A 235 -17.40 -15.36 5.17
CA ILE A 235 -16.81 -14.03 5.40
C ILE A 235 -15.28 -14.11 5.40
N GLY A 236 -14.70 -15.15 6.01
CA GLY A 236 -13.27 -15.41 5.97
C GLY A 236 -12.73 -15.63 4.55
N THR A 237 -13.49 -16.32 3.69
CA THR A 237 -13.14 -16.47 2.26
C THR A 237 -13.20 -15.15 1.52
N LEU A 238 -14.19 -14.31 1.79
CA LEU A 238 -14.30 -12.97 1.18
C LEU A 238 -13.09 -12.09 1.54
N TYR A 239 -12.72 -12.05 2.82
CA TYR A 239 -11.49 -11.40 3.29
C TYR A 239 -10.23 -11.95 2.62
N PHE A 240 -10.13 -13.27 2.52
CA PHE A 240 -8.98 -13.94 1.92
C PHE A 240 -8.82 -13.62 0.43
N VAL A 241 -9.91 -13.68 -0.34
CA VAL A 241 -9.91 -13.35 -1.78
C VAL A 241 -9.59 -11.88 -1.99
N GLN A 242 -10.20 -10.97 -1.23
CA GLN A 242 -9.89 -9.54 -1.30
C GLN A 242 -8.42 -9.27 -0.97
N GLY A 243 -7.91 -9.87 0.10
CA GLY A 243 -6.53 -9.69 0.53
C GLY A 243 -5.52 -10.20 -0.50
N LEU A 244 -5.78 -11.37 -1.12
CA LEU A 244 -4.95 -11.87 -2.23
C LEU A 244 -5.03 -10.98 -3.48
N PHE A 245 -6.21 -10.45 -3.79
CA PHE A 245 -6.38 -9.53 -4.92
C PHE A 245 -5.53 -8.26 -4.72
N PHE A 246 -5.65 -7.61 -3.56
CA PHE A 246 -4.86 -6.40 -3.28
C PHE A 246 -3.38 -6.68 -3.04
N LEU A 247 -2.99 -7.90 -2.64
CA LEU A 247 -1.59 -8.32 -2.64
C LEU A 247 -1.01 -8.26 -4.06
N GLY A 248 -1.78 -8.72 -5.06
CA GLY A 248 -1.43 -8.60 -6.48
C GLY A 248 -1.36 -7.16 -6.96
N VAL A 249 -2.38 -6.34 -6.63
CA VAL A 249 -2.42 -4.90 -7.00
C VAL A 249 -1.24 -4.14 -6.38
N GLY A 250 -0.95 -4.37 -5.10
CA GLY A 250 0.21 -3.80 -4.42
C GLY A 250 1.54 -4.24 -5.05
N GLY A 251 1.63 -5.51 -5.48
CA GLY A 251 2.78 -6.05 -6.22
C GLY A 251 2.98 -5.37 -7.58
N ILE A 252 1.91 -5.10 -8.33
CA ILE A 252 1.97 -4.37 -9.61
C ILE A 252 2.50 -2.94 -9.39
N MET A 253 2.00 -2.23 -8.38
CA MET A 253 2.52 -0.89 -8.05
C MET A 253 4.01 -0.93 -7.66
N ALA A 254 4.45 -1.97 -6.95
CA ALA A 254 5.88 -2.15 -6.67
C ALA A 254 6.70 -2.34 -7.96
N MET A 255 6.17 -3.03 -8.96
CA MET A 255 6.87 -3.19 -10.24
C MET A 255 7.02 -1.86 -10.96
N MET A 256 6.00 -1.00 -10.98
CA MET A 256 6.10 0.35 -11.58
C MET A 256 7.22 1.18 -10.93
N ILE A 257 7.28 1.16 -9.59
CA ILE A 257 8.37 1.79 -8.82
C ILE A 257 9.74 1.21 -9.20
N ARG A 258 9.84 -0.12 -9.40
CA ARG A 258 11.11 -0.78 -9.73
C ARG A 258 11.54 -0.59 -11.19
N VAL A 259 10.61 -0.46 -12.13
CA VAL A 259 10.95 -0.09 -13.51
C VAL A 259 11.57 1.30 -13.53
N GLN A 260 10.92 2.26 -12.87
CA GLN A 260 11.44 3.62 -12.71
C GLN A 260 12.85 3.60 -12.12
N LEU A 261 13.07 2.88 -11.02
CA LEU A 261 14.36 2.81 -10.34
C LEU A 261 15.34 1.78 -10.91
N SER A 262 15.14 1.29 -12.14
CA SER A 262 16.03 0.29 -12.73
C SER A 262 17.34 0.90 -13.26
N SER A 263 17.32 2.17 -13.68
CA SER A 263 18.48 2.92 -14.14
C SER A 263 18.54 4.33 -13.53
N PRO A 264 19.74 4.93 -13.39
CA PRO A 264 19.88 6.32 -12.98
C PRO A 264 19.23 7.25 -14.01
N GLY A 265 18.59 8.34 -13.56
CA GLY A 265 18.01 9.34 -14.47
C GLY A 265 16.84 8.86 -15.34
N ASN A 266 16.27 7.68 -15.05
CA ASN A 266 15.17 7.12 -15.83
C ASN A 266 13.93 8.04 -15.76
N ASP A 267 13.11 8.02 -16.82
CA ASP A 267 11.94 8.89 -17.02
C ASP A 267 10.64 8.10 -17.25
N PHE A 268 10.64 6.78 -17.04
CA PHE A 268 9.49 5.89 -17.26
C PHE A 268 8.16 6.33 -16.61
N ILE A 269 8.20 6.88 -15.39
CA ILE A 269 7.04 7.56 -14.78
C ILE A 269 7.47 8.91 -14.24
N SER A 270 6.58 9.90 -14.19
CA SER A 270 6.89 11.19 -13.56
C SER A 270 7.09 11.10 -12.04
N GLN A 271 7.65 12.15 -11.45
CA GLN A 271 7.81 12.26 -9.99
C GLN A 271 6.48 12.17 -9.25
N ASP A 272 5.43 12.80 -9.78
CA ASP A 272 4.09 12.77 -9.20
C ASP A 272 3.53 11.34 -9.20
N TYR A 273 3.60 10.64 -10.33
CA TYR A 273 3.16 9.25 -10.40
C TYR A 273 3.96 8.35 -9.47
N TYR A 274 5.27 8.54 -9.36
CA TYR A 274 6.09 7.78 -8.42
C TYR A 274 5.63 7.96 -6.97
N ASN A 275 5.39 9.20 -6.53
CA ASN A 275 4.90 9.48 -5.18
C ASN A 275 3.53 8.84 -4.93
N GLN A 276 2.66 8.86 -5.94
CA GLN A 276 1.34 8.24 -5.86
C GLN A 276 1.41 6.72 -5.76
N PHE A 277 2.18 6.07 -6.63
CA PHE A 277 2.42 4.62 -6.57
C PHE A 277 3.08 4.22 -5.25
N PHE A 278 4.07 4.97 -4.77
CA PHE A 278 4.73 4.69 -3.50
C PHE A 278 3.74 4.75 -2.33
N THR A 279 2.90 5.77 -2.29
CA THR A 279 1.87 5.97 -1.27
C THR A 279 0.85 4.84 -1.29
N LEU A 280 0.26 4.58 -2.45
CA LEU A 280 -0.77 3.58 -2.63
C LEU A 280 -0.24 2.16 -2.46
N HIS A 281 1.01 1.87 -2.85
CA HIS A 281 1.68 0.60 -2.58
C HIS A 281 1.71 0.29 -1.09
N GLY A 282 2.24 1.22 -0.28
CA GLY A 282 2.32 1.03 1.17
C GLY A 282 0.94 0.86 1.81
N THR A 283 -0.01 1.74 1.49
CA THR A 283 -1.39 1.66 2.02
C THR A 283 -2.08 0.35 1.61
N THR A 284 -1.94 -0.07 0.35
CA THR A 284 -2.58 -1.28 -0.17
C THR A 284 -2.01 -2.54 0.47
N MET A 285 -0.69 -2.66 0.57
CA MET A 285 -0.04 -3.85 1.10
C MET A 285 -0.38 -4.08 2.57
N ILE A 286 -0.45 -3.03 3.39
CA ILE A 286 -0.75 -3.17 4.83
C ILE A 286 -2.27 -3.31 5.04
N PHE A 287 -3.04 -2.32 4.59
CA PHE A 287 -4.43 -2.19 5.02
C PHE A 287 -5.44 -2.94 4.14
N LEU A 288 -5.13 -3.15 2.85
CA LEU A 288 -6.03 -3.83 1.91
C LEU A 288 -5.60 -5.27 1.58
N ALA A 289 -4.33 -5.64 1.85
CA ALA A 289 -3.81 -6.98 1.62
C ALA A 289 -3.52 -7.74 2.93
N ALA A 290 -2.54 -7.30 3.73
CA ALA A 290 -2.09 -8.05 4.90
C ALA A 290 -3.16 -8.18 6.00
N MET A 291 -3.76 -7.05 6.40
CA MET A 291 -4.82 -7.04 7.41
C MET A 291 -6.04 -7.90 7.01
N PRO A 292 -6.56 -7.80 5.77
CA PRO A 292 -7.65 -8.66 5.31
C PRO A 292 -7.26 -10.14 5.25
N LEU A 293 -6.03 -10.49 4.85
CA LEU A 293 -5.57 -11.89 4.90
C LEU A 293 -5.57 -12.45 6.33
N ILE A 294 -5.10 -11.66 7.31
CA ILE A 294 -5.16 -12.04 8.73
C ILE A 294 -6.60 -12.24 9.18
N ALA A 295 -7.47 -11.28 8.88
CA ALA A 295 -8.89 -11.38 9.20
C ALA A 295 -9.54 -12.61 8.54
N GLY A 296 -9.12 -12.96 7.32
CA GLY A 296 -9.56 -14.16 6.59
C GLY A 296 -9.18 -15.45 7.31
N PHE A 297 -7.90 -15.61 7.69
CA PHE A 297 -7.45 -16.76 8.47
C PHE A 297 -8.08 -16.82 9.86
N ALA A 298 -8.17 -15.68 10.54
CA ALA A 298 -8.80 -15.61 11.86
C ALA A 298 -10.26 -16.04 11.79
N ASN A 299 -11.01 -15.55 10.80
CA ASN A 299 -12.40 -15.92 10.57
C ASN A 299 -12.54 -17.42 10.33
N TRP A 300 -11.68 -18.00 9.48
CA TRP A 300 -11.74 -19.42 9.19
C TRP A 300 -11.36 -20.30 10.39
N ILE A 301 -10.27 -19.97 11.08
CA ILE A 301 -9.59 -20.93 11.95
C ILE A 301 -9.90 -20.71 13.44
N VAL A 302 -10.09 -19.46 13.90
CA VAL A 302 -10.27 -19.22 15.35
C VAL A 302 -11.52 -19.92 15.90
N PRO A 303 -12.72 -19.80 15.30
CA PRO A 303 -13.89 -20.53 15.81
C PRO A 303 -13.67 -22.05 15.81
N LEU A 304 -13.00 -22.58 14.78
CA LEU A 304 -12.67 -24.00 14.70
C LEU A 304 -11.73 -24.44 15.83
N GLN A 305 -10.68 -23.66 16.08
CA GLN A 305 -9.67 -23.95 17.10
C GLN A 305 -10.23 -23.91 18.53
N ILE A 306 -11.22 -23.08 18.80
CA ILE A 306 -11.84 -22.97 20.13
C ILE A 306 -13.10 -23.84 20.29
N GLY A 307 -13.50 -24.60 19.27
CA GLY A 307 -14.69 -25.44 19.31
C GLY A 307 -16.02 -24.68 19.25
N ALA A 308 -16.02 -23.47 18.68
CA ALA A 308 -17.22 -22.63 18.55
C ALA A 308 -17.95 -22.88 17.21
N PRO A 309 -19.29 -22.85 17.19
CA PRO A 309 -20.07 -23.06 15.97
C PRO A 309 -19.97 -21.91 14.96
N ASP A 310 -19.75 -20.68 15.45
CA ASP A 310 -19.59 -19.43 14.70
C ASP A 310 -18.93 -18.36 15.61
N LEU A 311 -18.79 -17.12 15.12
CA LEU A 311 -18.38 -15.94 15.90
C LEU A 311 -19.52 -15.39 16.79
N ALA A 312 -19.17 -14.58 17.80
CA ALA A 312 -20.13 -14.00 18.75
C ALA A 312 -21.14 -13.05 18.10
N PHE A 313 -20.71 -12.27 17.09
CA PHE A 313 -21.56 -11.33 16.37
C PHE A 313 -21.49 -11.55 14.84
N PRO A 314 -22.16 -12.58 14.30
CA PRO A 314 -22.05 -12.95 12.87
C PRO A 314 -22.45 -11.84 11.89
N ARG A 315 -23.47 -11.03 12.22
CA ARG A 315 -23.89 -9.88 11.38
C ARG A 315 -22.90 -8.73 11.42
N LEU A 316 -22.30 -8.49 12.58
CA LEU A 316 -21.27 -7.46 12.75
C LEU A 316 -20.02 -7.85 11.96
N ASN A 317 -19.67 -9.14 11.95
CA ASN A 317 -18.62 -9.69 11.10
C ASN A 317 -18.84 -9.41 9.61
N ALA A 318 -20.06 -9.65 9.11
CA ALA A 318 -20.40 -9.37 7.72
C ALA A 318 -20.30 -7.86 7.40
N LEU A 319 -20.79 -6.99 8.30
CA LEU A 319 -20.64 -5.54 8.16
C LEU A 319 -19.18 -5.12 8.12
N SER A 320 -18.33 -5.65 9.01
CA SER A 320 -16.90 -5.36 9.03
C SER A 320 -16.25 -5.63 7.68
N PHE A 321 -16.62 -6.75 7.02
CA PHE A 321 -16.10 -7.06 5.70
C PHE A 321 -16.56 -6.04 4.66
N TRP A 322 -17.86 -5.74 4.59
CA TRP A 322 -18.41 -4.85 3.55
C TRP A 322 -17.90 -3.40 3.60
N LEU A 323 -17.43 -2.95 4.76
CA LEU A 323 -16.74 -1.66 4.87
C LEU A 323 -15.42 -1.62 4.09
N GLN A 324 -14.75 -2.76 3.86
CA GLN A 324 -13.45 -2.78 3.20
C GLN A 324 -13.49 -2.58 1.69
N PRO A 325 -14.35 -3.25 0.89
CA PRO A 325 -14.48 -2.92 -0.52
C PRO A 325 -14.85 -1.45 -0.75
N VAL A 326 -15.73 -0.90 0.10
CA VAL A 326 -16.09 0.53 0.05
C VAL A 326 -14.88 1.41 0.36
N ALA A 327 -14.10 1.06 1.38
CA ALA A 327 -12.86 1.77 1.71
C ALA A 327 -11.83 1.73 0.58
N ALA A 328 -11.66 0.57 -0.07
CA ALA A 328 -10.75 0.42 -1.18
C ALA A 328 -11.16 1.29 -2.36
N LEU A 329 -12.45 1.35 -2.69
CA LEU A 329 -12.96 2.26 -3.72
C LEU A 329 -12.60 3.71 -3.40
N LEU A 330 -12.83 4.17 -2.16
CA LEU A 330 -12.46 5.52 -1.73
C LEU A 330 -10.95 5.79 -1.83
N ILE A 331 -10.10 4.85 -1.38
CA ILE A 331 -8.64 4.98 -1.45
C ILE A 331 -8.17 5.16 -2.90
N PHE A 332 -8.76 4.42 -3.83
CA PHE A 332 -8.40 4.47 -5.24
C PHE A 332 -9.19 5.50 -6.07
N THR A 333 -10.21 6.18 -5.51
CA THR A 333 -10.99 7.19 -6.23
C THR A 333 -10.10 8.23 -6.89
N GLY A 334 -9.08 8.72 -6.16
CA GLY A 334 -8.12 9.70 -6.68
C GLY A 334 -7.44 9.24 -7.97
N VAL A 335 -7.05 7.96 -8.04
CA VAL A 335 -6.45 7.35 -9.24
C VAL A 335 -7.42 7.39 -10.42
N PHE A 336 -8.68 7.04 -10.19
CA PHE A 336 -9.70 7.05 -11.25
C PHE A 336 -10.08 8.47 -11.70
N SER A 337 -9.84 9.48 -10.86
CA SER A 337 -10.09 10.88 -11.17
C SER A 337 -8.85 11.68 -11.61
N GLY A 338 -7.69 11.02 -11.81
CA GLY A 338 -6.47 11.63 -12.35
C GLY A 338 -5.42 12.11 -11.33
N ALA A 339 -5.65 11.93 -10.02
CA ALA A 339 -4.70 12.28 -8.96
C ALA A 339 -4.89 11.38 -7.73
N GLY A 340 -4.16 10.26 -7.66
CA GLY A 340 -4.09 9.37 -6.51
C GLY A 340 -3.31 9.99 -5.34
N ALA A 341 -3.50 9.53 -4.11
CA ALA A 341 -2.79 10.08 -2.95
C ALA A 341 -1.26 9.91 -3.06
N ASP A 342 -0.50 10.94 -2.70
CA ASP A 342 0.95 11.09 -2.96
C ASP A 342 1.78 11.42 -1.69
N THR A 343 1.19 11.31 -0.50
CA THR A 343 1.75 11.78 0.78
C THR A 343 2.67 10.78 1.51
N GLY A 344 3.01 9.67 0.85
CA GLY A 344 3.49 8.45 1.48
C GLY A 344 2.40 7.78 2.31
N TRP A 345 2.54 6.47 2.57
CA TRP A 345 1.56 5.73 3.39
C TRP A 345 1.43 6.25 4.83
N THR A 346 2.44 6.99 5.30
CA THR A 346 2.47 7.65 6.62
C THR A 346 1.71 8.96 6.65
N GLY A 347 1.42 9.58 5.49
CA GLY A 347 0.66 10.82 5.36
C GLY A 347 1.10 11.92 6.33
N TYR A 348 2.39 12.25 6.38
CA TYR A 348 2.89 13.19 7.39
C TYR A 348 2.31 14.60 7.22
N ALA A 349 1.86 15.21 8.33
CA ALA A 349 1.67 16.64 8.40
C ALA A 349 3.04 17.39 8.41
N PRO A 350 3.12 18.61 7.85
CA PRO A 350 2.02 19.37 7.26
C PRO A 350 1.63 18.91 5.84
N TYR A 351 2.45 18.11 5.15
CA TYR A 351 2.24 17.75 3.74
C TYR A 351 0.85 17.15 3.44
N VAL A 352 0.34 16.29 4.32
CA VAL A 352 -0.99 15.67 4.13
C VAL A 352 -2.15 16.67 4.17
N VAL A 353 -1.95 17.85 4.78
CA VAL A 353 -2.96 18.92 4.89
C VAL A 353 -2.62 20.18 4.08
N THR A 354 -1.52 20.21 3.32
CA THR A 354 -1.16 21.40 2.54
C THR A 354 -2.16 21.65 1.41
N GLU A 355 -2.26 22.92 1.00
CA GLU A 355 -3.10 23.35 -0.13
C GLU A 355 -2.71 22.69 -1.47
N THR A 356 -1.44 22.26 -1.60
CA THR A 356 -0.95 21.50 -2.75
C THR A 356 -1.47 20.06 -2.81
N ALA A 357 -1.95 19.50 -1.69
CA ALA A 357 -2.47 18.15 -1.66
C ALA A 357 -3.89 18.11 -2.25
N HIS A 358 -4.07 17.35 -3.34
CA HIS A 358 -5.28 17.31 -4.16
C HIS A 358 -6.39 16.39 -3.58
N ALA A 359 -7.55 16.35 -4.23
CA ALA A 359 -8.72 15.59 -3.79
C ALA A 359 -8.45 14.09 -3.52
N GLY A 360 -7.49 13.48 -4.21
CA GLY A 360 -7.05 12.10 -3.96
C GLY A 360 -6.61 11.82 -2.52
N VAL A 361 -5.92 12.76 -1.87
CA VAL A 361 -5.49 12.63 -0.46
C VAL A 361 -6.68 12.65 0.48
N SER A 362 -7.69 13.49 0.21
CA SER A 362 -8.93 13.54 1.00
C SER A 362 -9.71 12.22 0.90
N MET A 363 -9.80 11.64 -0.30
CA MET A 363 -10.48 10.35 -0.51
C MET A 363 -9.70 9.17 0.10
N TRP A 364 -8.36 9.22 0.05
CA TRP A 364 -7.48 8.29 0.77
C TRP A 364 -7.69 8.33 2.29
N ALA A 365 -7.77 9.52 2.88
CA ALA A 365 -8.08 9.68 4.30
C ALA A 365 -9.48 9.13 4.65
N ALA A 366 -10.50 9.47 3.86
CA ALA A 366 -11.87 8.97 4.04
C ALA A 366 -11.96 7.44 3.94
N GLY A 367 -11.28 6.84 2.97
CA GLY A 367 -11.22 5.39 2.83
C GLY A 367 -10.52 4.71 4.01
N GLN A 368 -9.43 5.28 4.53
CA GLN A 368 -8.79 4.73 5.73
C GLN A 368 -9.66 4.84 6.99
N ILE A 369 -10.48 5.89 7.14
CA ILE A 369 -11.46 5.97 8.24
C ILE A 369 -12.46 4.80 8.17
N MET A 370 -12.86 4.38 6.97
CA MET A 370 -13.72 3.21 6.78
C MET A 370 -13.00 1.90 7.16
N LEU A 371 -11.69 1.79 6.89
CA LEU A 371 -10.87 0.66 7.36
C LEU A 371 -10.75 0.65 8.89
N VAL A 372 -10.60 1.81 9.52
CA VAL A 372 -10.61 1.94 10.99
C VAL A 372 -11.92 1.40 11.58
N ALA A 373 -13.07 1.75 10.98
CA ALA A 373 -14.36 1.24 11.41
C ALA A 373 -14.45 -0.30 11.24
N SER A 374 -14.07 -0.84 10.07
CA SER A 374 -14.00 -2.28 9.80
C SER A 374 -13.19 -3.04 10.87
N SER A 375 -11.97 -2.56 11.13
CA SER A 375 -11.02 -3.20 12.04
C SER A 375 -11.48 -3.13 13.50
N THR A 376 -12.10 -2.02 13.91
CA THR A 376 -12.67 -1.86 15.26
C THR A 376 -13.79 -2.89 15.50
N LEU A 377 -14.71 -3.01 14.55
CA LEU A 377 -15.82 -3.98 14.63
C LEU A 377 -15.29 -5.43 14.64
N THR A 378 -14.34 -5.74 13.78
CA THR A 378 -13.67 -7.05 13.74
C THR A 378 -13.01 -7.39 15.08
N GLY A 379 -12.30 -6.43 15.68
CA GLY A 379 -11.67 -6.58 16.98
C GLY A 379 -12.65 -6.92 18.09
N ILE A 380 -13.75 -6.16 18.21
CA ILE A 380 -14.81 -6.42 19.20
C ILE A 380 -15.34 -7.85 19.06
N ASN A 381 -15.54 -8.30 17.83
CA ASN A 381 -16.10 -9.62 17.56
C ASN A 381 -15.15 -10.76 17.99
N PHE A 382 -13.88 -10.71 17.59
CA PHE A 382 -12.91 -11.74 17.97
C PHE A 382 -12.62 -11.75 19.47
N LEU A 383 -12.47 -10.57 20.09
CA LEU A 383 -12.25 -10.46 21.54
C LEU A 383 -13.40 -11.11 22.30
N THR A 384 -14.64 -10.81 21.92
CA THR A 384 -15.83 -11.40 22.54
C THR A 384 -15.87 -12.91 22.32
N THR A 385 -15.71 -13.36 21.07
CA THR A 385 -15.77 -14.79 20.72
C THR A 385 -14.75 -15.60 21.52
N ILE A 386 -13.48 -15.18 21.53
CA ILE A 386 -12.41 -15.88 22.24
C ILE A 386 -12.66 -15.88 23.75
N ALA A 387 -13.23 -14.81 24.31
CA ALA A 387 -13.49 -14.72 25.74
C ALA A 387 -14.63 -15.63 26.23
N VAL A 388 -15.73 -15.73 25.47
CA VAL A 388 -16.99 -16.33 25.97
C VAL A 388 -17.47 -17.57 25.24
N MET A 389 -16.92 -17.92 24.07
CA MET A 389 -17.40 -19.04 23.24
C MET A 389 -16.44 -20.23 23.15
N ARG A 390 -15.42 -20.28 24.01
CA ARG A 390 -14.52 -21.45 24.08
C ARG A 390 -15.29 -22.70 24.50
N ALA A 391 -14.92 -23.82 23.89
CA ALA A 391 -15.35 -25.15 24.25
C ALA A 391 -15.15 -25.44 25.76
N PRO A 392 -16.05 -26.21 26.38
CA PRO A 392 -15.88 -26.69 27.75
C PRO A 392 -14.51 -27.36 27.95
N GLY A 393 -13.86 -27.08 29.08
CA GLY A 393 -12.52 -27.58 29.39
C GLY A 393 -11.36 -26.77 28.79
N MET A 394 -11.63 -25.85 27.84
CA MET A 394 -10.60 -24.97 27.28
C MET A 394 -10.45 -23.68 28.09
N GLY A 395 -9.52 -23.70 29.05
CA GLY A 395 -9.06 -22.49 29.73
C GLY A 395 -8.15 -21.60 28.86
N TRP A 396 -7.73 -20.46 29.40
CA TRP A 396 -6.86 -19.52 28.68
C TRP A 396 -5.53 -20.16 28.27
N PHE A 397 -4.88 -20.91 29.16
CA PHE A 397 -3.58 -21.56 28.87
C PHE A 397 -3.72 -22.92 28.17
N GLN A 398 -4.86 -23.17 27.53
CA GLN A 398 -5.13 -24.35 26.72
C GLN A 398 -5.47 -23.99 25.27
N MET A 399 -5.65 -22.71 24.95
CA MET A 399 -5.94 -22.28 23.58
C MET A 399 -4.73 -22.50 22.65
N PRO A 400 -4.93 -22.83 21.37
CA PRO A 400 -3.85 -22.88 20.39
C PRO A 400 -3.09 -21.55 20.28
N LEU A 401 -1.82 -21.60 19.86
CA LEU A 401 -0.97 -20.41 19.81
C LEU A 401 -1.40 -19.44 18.70
N PHE A 402 -2.02 -19.94 17.62
CA PHE A 402 -2.66 -19.08 16.63
C PHE A 402 -3.87 -18.32 17.22
N THR A 403 -4.72 -18.98 18.00
CA THR A 403 -5.82 -18.27 18.68
C THR A 403 -5.31 -17.23 19.68
N TRP A 404 -4.25 -17.54 20.44
CA TRP A 404 -3.60 -16.56 21.31
C TRP A 404 -2.99 -15.38 20.55
N SER A 405 -2.39 -15.64 19.39
CA SER A 405 -1.79 -14.57 18.59
C SER A 405 -2.85 -13.63 18.01
N ILE A 406 -4.00 -14.16 17.56
CA ILE A 406 -5.15 -13.35 17.15
C ILE A 406 -5.74 -12.56 18.32
N LEU A 407 -5.82 -13.15 19.52
CA LEU A 407 -6.26 -12.42 20.71
C LEU A 407 -5.34 -11.22 20.99
N VAL A 408 -4.03 -11.43 21.04
CA VAL A 408 -3.05 -10.37 21.30
C VAL A 408 -3.09 -9.29 20.21
N ALA A 409 -3.18 -9.69 18.94
CA ALA A 409 -3.32 -8.77 17.82
C ALA A 409 -4.59 -7.90 17.94
N ASN A 410 -5.74 -8.49 18.24
CA ASN A 410 -6.98 -7.72 18.40
C ASN A 410 -6.98 -6.81 19.63
N VAL A 411 -6.33 -7.21 20.74
CA VAL A 411 -6.15 -6.31 21.90
C VAL A 411 -5.29 -5.11 21.53
N MET A 412 -4.15 -5.32 20.85
CA MET A 412 -3.30 -4.22 20.39
C MET A 412 -4.06 -3.27 19.47
N LEU A 413 -4.72 -3.83 18.46
CA LEU A 413 -5.49 -3.07 17.47
C LEU A 413 -6.61 -2.26 18.14
N PHE A 414 -7.39 -2.88 19.03
CA PHE A 414 -8.50 -2.21 19.71
C PHE A 414 -8.05 -1.00 20.55
N LEU A 415 -6.86 -1.08 21.17
CA LEU A 415 -6.30 0.01 21.98
C LEU A 415 -5.60 1.08 21.14
N SER A 416 -4.99 0.71 20.01
CA SER A 416 -4.17 1.61 19.20
C SER A 416 -4.95 2.33 18.09
N ILE A 417 -5.96 1.67 17.50
CA ILE A 417 -6.70 2.18 16.35
C ILE A 417 -7.48 3.49 16.58
N PRO A 418 -7.97 3.82 17.80
CA PRO A 418 -8.66 5.10 18.01
C PRO A 418 -7.74 6.30 17.77
N ALA A 419 -6.45 6.21 18.09
CA ALA A 419 -5.50 7.30 17.87
C ALA A 419 -5.35 7.61 16.37
N PHE A 420 -5.24 6.57 15.53
CA PHE A 420 -5.20 6.74 14.08
C PHE A 420 -6.52 7.24 13.51
N GLY A 421 -7.65 6.72 13.99
CA GLY A 421 -8.97 7.20 13.60
C GLY A 421 -9.16 8.69 13.88
N VAL A 422 -8.79 9.15 15.08
CA VAL A 422 -8.84 10.58 15.44
C VAL A 422 -7.91 11.40 14.56
N GLY A 423 -6.67 10.96 14.34
CA GLY A 423 -5.74 11.65 13.45
C GLY A 423 -6.31 11.79 12.03
N LEU A 424 -6.82 10.71 11.44
CA LEU A 424 -7.40 10.75 10.09
C LEU A 424 -8.62 11.68 10.01
N ILE A 425 -9.46 11.69 11.05
CA ILE A 425 -10.60 12.62 11.13
C ILE A 425 -10.08 14.05 11.19
N GLN A 426 -9.06 14.35 12.00
CA GLN A 426 -8.43 15.67 12.06
C GLN A 426 -7.87 16.09 10.69
N VAL A 427 -7.16 15.21 10.00
CA VAL A 427 -6.67 15.45 8.63
C VAL A 427 -7.83 15.75 7.69
N LEU A 428 -8.89 14.95 7.72
CA LEU A 428 -10.04 15.17 6.84
C LEU A 428 -10.73 16.50 7.16
N LEU A 429 -10.85 16.89 8.43
CA LEU A 429 -11.45 18.15 8.85
C LEU A 429 -10.59 19.36 8.45
N ASP A 430 -9.27 19.30 8.62
CA ASP A 430 -8.34 20.36 8.19
C ASP A 430 -8.47 20.56 6.67
N ARG A 431 -8.60 19.46 5.91
CA ARG A 431 -8.72 19.49 4.44
C ARG A 431 -10.09 19.89 3.90
N THR A 432 -11.18 19.71 4.65
CA THR A 432 -12.55 19.85 4.09
C THR A 432 -13.37 20.96 4.73
N ILE A 433 -13.17 21.21 6.02
CA ILE A 433 -13.93 22.22 6.78
C ILE A 433 -13.01 23.37 7.22
N GLY A 434 -11.69 23.23 7.07
CA GLY A 434 -10.72 24.27 7.42
C GLY A 434 -10.49 24.37 8.92
N THR A 435 -10.52 23.23 9.64
CA THR A 435 -9.93 23.18 10.98
C THR A 435 -8.41 23.35 10.89
N ALA A 436 -7.76 23.58 12.02
CA ALA A 436 -6.34 23.90 12.07
C ALA A 436 -5.59 23.06 13.12
N PHE A 437 -5.79 21.74 13.09
CA PHE A 437 -5.08 20.84 14.03
C PHE A 437 -3.57 20.83 13.77
N TYR A 438 -3.17 20.86 12.50
CA TYR A 438 -1.77 20.74 12.09
C TYR A 438 -1.19 21.99 11.44
N ASP A 439 -1.96 23.06 11.30
CA ASP A 439 -1.48 24.33 10.75
C ASP A 439 -0.72 25.15 11.81
N VAL A 440 0.60 25.29 11.59
CA VAL A 440 1.50 26.04 12.47
C VAL A 440 1.11 27.52 12.57
N ALA A 441 0.62 28.13 11.49
CA ALA A 441 0.27 29.55 11.48
C ALA A 441 -0.94 29.85 12.40
N ALA A 442 -1.84 28.89 12.54
CA ALA A 442 -2.99 28.93 13.43
C ALA A 442 -2.72 28.35 14.85
N GLY A 443 -1.48 27.93 15.13
CA GLY A 443 -1.07 27.37 16.43
C GLY A 443 -1.22 25.85 16.57
N GLY A 444 -1.50 25.14 15.48
CA GLY A 444 -1.48 23.68 15.39
C GLY A 444 -0.07 23.10 15.44
N ASP A 445 0.03 21.78 15.66
CA ASP A 445 1.30 21.06 15.78
C ASP A 445 1.38 19.90 14.78
N PRO A 446 2.18 20.01 13.69
CA PRO A 446 2.39 18.93 12.75
C PRO A 446 2.95 17.64 13.38
N LEU A 447 3.72 17.73 14.47
CA LEU A 447 4.27 16.55 15.15
C LEU A 447 3.19 15.75 15.88
N LEU A 448 2.04 16.37 16.20
CA LEU A 448 0.89 15.66 16.76
C LEU A 448 0.44 14.52 15.85
N TRP A 449 0.39 14.74 14.52
CA TRP A 449 0.06 13.68 13.57
C TRP A 449 1.05 12.51 13.70
N SER A 450 2.35 12.79 13.74
CA SER A 450 3.38 11.76 13.87
C SER A 450 3.21 10.93 15.15
N HIS A 451 2.87 11.57 16.27
CA HIS A 451 2.58 10.88 17.53
C HIS A 451 1.33 9.99 17.41
N LEU A 452 0.22 10.51 16.87
CA LEU A 452 -1.03 9.74 16.71
C LEU A 452 -0.85 8.57 15.74
N PHE A 453 -0.21 8.83 14.60
CA PHE A 453 0.07 7.84 13.58
C PHE A 453 0.96 6.73 14.13
N TRP A 454 2.07 7.04 14.81
CA TRP A 454 2.99 6.00 15.29
C TRP A 454 2.51 5.29 16.55
N TYR A 455 1.75 5.97 17.42
CA TYR A 455 1.07 5.33 18.54
C TYR A 455 0.16 4.18 18.05
N PHE A 456 -0.44 4.34 16.87
CA PHE A 456 -1.10 3.26 16.15
C PHE A 456 -0.13 2.35 15.39
N GLY A 457 0.73 2.94 14.57
CA GLY A 457 1.49 2.27 13.52
C GLY A 457 2.52 1.29 14.07
N HIS A 458 3.10 1.55 15.24
CA HIS A 458 4.02 0.60 15.84
C HIS A 458 3.32 -0.63 16.44
N PRO A 459 2.25 -0.50 17.24
CA PRO A 459 1.39 -1.64 17.55
C PRO A 459 0.89 -2.38 16.31
N GLU A 460 0.52 -1.65 15.25
CA GLU A 460 0.00 -2.25 14.02
C GLU A 460 1.01 -3.18 13.33
N VAL A 461 2.30 -2.83 13.28
CA VAL A 461 3.29 -3.77 12.72
C VAL A 461 3.37 -5.06 13.55
N TYR A 462 3.06 -5.02 14.85
CA TYR A 462 2.90 -6.24 15.64
C TYR A 462 1.58 -6.96 15.39
N VAL A 463 0.47 -6.23 15.19
CA VAL A 463 -0.82 -6.81 14.77
C VAL A 463 -0.65 -7.62 13.50
N VAL A 464 0.25 -7.21 12.60
CA VAL A 464 0.49 -7.89 11.33
C VAL A 464 1.45 -9.10 11.46
N ILE A 465 2.43 -9.08 12.37
CA ILE A 465 3.41 -10.18 12.53
C ILE A 465 3.04 -11.24 13.57
N VAL A 466 2.35 -10.85 14.65
CA VAL A 466 1.99 -11.77 15.75
C VAL A 466 1.09 -12.92 15.26
N PRO A 467 0.07 -12.69 14.42
CA PRO A 467 -0.69 -13.76 13.78
C PRO A 467 0.19 -14.76 13.03
N ALA A 468 1.16 -14.28 12.25
CA ALA A 468 2.12 -15.14 11.55
C ALA A 468 2.94 -15.97 12.54
N PHE A 469 3.37 -15.43 13.69
CA PHE A 469 4.00 -16.24 14.74
C PHE A 469 3.10 -17.38 15.26
N GLY A 470 1.80 -17.11 15.36
CA GLY A 470 0.81 -18.13 15.68
C GLY A 470 0.80 -19.26 14.64
N VAL A 471 0.70 -18.91 13.36
CA VAL A 471 0.76 -19.87 12.24
C VAL A 471 2.02 -20.72 12.31
N ILE A 472 3.18 -20.07 12.42
CA ILE A 472 4.48 -20.74 12.47
C ILE A 472 4.55 -21.71 13.65
N SER A 473 3.95 -21.36 14.79
CA SER A 473 3.89 -22.25 15.96
C SER A 473 3.06 -23.51 15.69
N GLU A 474 1.89 -23.38 15.06
CA GLU A 474 1.03 -24.51 14.70
C GLU A 474 1.70 -25.42 13.65
N VAL A 475 2.28 -24.82 12.60
CA VAL A 475 2.94 -25.54 11.52
C VAL A 475 4.17 -26.28 12.03
N ILE A 476 5.01 -25.66 12.87
CA ILE A 476 6.19 -26.32 13.45
C ILE A 476 5.79 -27.47 14.36
N ALA A 477 4.82 -27.28 15.25
CA ALA A 477 4.38 -28.32 16.16
C ALA A 477 3.85 -29.55 15.39
N THR A 478 2.99 -29.29 14.40
CA THR A 478 2.43 -30.35 13.54
C THR A 478 3.51 -31.04 12.72
N SER A 479 4.37 -30.27 12.05
CA SER A 479 5.39 -30.82 11.15
C SER A 479 6.49 -31.58 11.90
N ALA A 480 6.83 -31.15 13.13
CA ALA A 480 7.80 -31.83 13.98
C ALA A 480 7.20 -33.04 14.72
N ARG A 481 5.87 -33.23 14.66
CA ARG A 481 5.09 -34.24 15.40
C ARG A 481 5.32 -34.17 16.90
N ARG A 482 5.36 -32.95 17.44
CA ARG A 482 5.64 -32.67 18.84
C ARG A 482 4.82 -31.51 19.35
N SER A 483 4.53 -31.52 20.64
CA SER A 483 4.00 -30.35 21.32
C SER A 483 5.01 -29.20 21.26
N ILE A 484 4.49 -27.97 21.19
CA ILE A 484 5.31 -26.77 21.19
C ILE A 484 6.12 -26.69 22.49
N PHE A 485 7.43 -26.49 22.36
CA PHE A 485 8.30 -26.27 23.51
C PHE A 485 8.02 -24.90 24.11
N GLY A 486 7.87 -24.85 25.45
CA GLY A 486 7.72 -23.59 26.15
C GLY A 486 6.40 -22.85 25.88
N TYR A 487 5.28 -23.56 25.73
CA TYR A 487 3.95 -22.95 25.47
C TYR A 487 3.66 -21.70 26.31
N LYS A 488 3.79 -21.77 27.65
CA LYS A 488 3.55 -20.62 28.53
C LYS A 488 4.51 -19.46 28.25
N SER A 489 5.77 -19.76 27.96
CA SER A 489 6.77 -18.78 27.56
C SER A 489 6.42 -18.11 26.23
N MET A 490 5.89 -18.86 25.26
CA MET A 490 5.39 -18.30 24.00
C MET A 490 4.21 -17.35 24.21
N VAL A 491 3.24 -17.75 25.05
CA VAL A 491 2.08 -16.91 25.40
C VAL A 491 2.53 -15.62 26.08
N TYR A 492 3.39 -15.71 27.10
CA TYR A 492 3.92 -14.52 27.78
C TYR A 492 4.77 -13.64 26.85
N ALA A 493 5.53 -14.22 25.94
CA ALA A 493 6.30 -13.45 24.95
C ALA A 493 5.36 -12.66 24.01
N MET A 494 4.30 -13.28 23.50
CA MET A 494 3.32 -12.58 22.66
C MET A 494 2.57 -11.49 23.44
N ALA A 495 2.06 -11.79 24.63
CA ALA A 495 1.39 -10.80 25.47
C ALA A 495 2.33 -9.64 25.88
N GLY A 496 3.59 -9.94 26.18
CA GLY A 496 4.62 -8.96 26.50
C GLY A 496 4.93 -8.02 25.34
N ILE A 497 5.03 -8.54 24.11
CA ILE A 497 5.11 -7.71 22.89
C ILE A 497 3.88 -6.82 22.78
N GLY A 498 2.70 -7.38 23.04
CA GLY A 498 1.44 -6.64 23.08
C GLY A 498 1.49 -5.41 23.98
N LEU A 499 1.98 -5.56 25.21
CA LEU A 499 2.10 -4.46 26.15
C LEU A 499 3.20 -3.45 25.76
N VAL A 500 4.39 -3.92 25.41
CA VAL A 500 5.53 -3.05 25.13
C VAL A 500 5.34 -2.26 23.83
N SER A 501 4.51 -2.74 22.90
CA SER A 501 4.21 -2.06 21.64
C SER A 501 3.75 -0.60 21.80
N PHE A 502 3.09 -0.27 22.92
CA PHE A 502 2.56 1.07 23.21
C PHE A 502 3.58 2.06 23.76
N ILE A 503 4.76 1.61 24.17
CA ILE A 503 5.80 2.46 24.79
C ILE A 503 7.06 2.61 23.94
N VAL A 504 7.08 2.01 22.74
CA VAL A 504 8.24 2.01 21.83
C VAL A 504 8.01 2.81 20.54
N TYR A 505 6.78 3.28 20.29
CA TYR A 505 6.43 3.91 19.01
C TYR A 505 7.31 5.10 18.61
N GLY A 506 7.84 5.82 19.60
CA GLY A 506 8.70 6.99 19.41
C GLY A 506 10.01 6.70 18.67
N HIS A 507 10.40 5.43 18.47
CA HIS A 507 11.61 5.10 17.71
C HIS A 507 11.50 5.48 16.24
N HIS A 508 10.27 5.65 15.73
CA HIS A 508 10.05 6.11 14.36
C HIS A 508 10.22 7.63 14.23
N MET A 509 10.47 8.31 15.36
CA MET A 509 10.47 9.76 15.49
C MET A 509 11.80 10.29 16.06
N PHE A 510 12.87 9.49 16.13
CA PHE A 510 14.14 9.92 16.73
C PHE A 510 14.78 11.12 16.02
N THR A 511 14.49 11.33 14.73
CA THR A 511 14.95 12.46 13.92
C THR A 511 13.93 13.61 13.85
N SER A 512 12.75 13.48 14.47
CA SER A 512 11.63 14.43 14.33
C SER A 512 11.74 15.73 15.14
N GLY A 513 12.67 15.81 16.09
CA GLY A 513 12.67 16.90 17.08
C GLY A 513 12.01 16.56 18.42
N MET A 514 11.43 15.36 18.58
CA MET A 514 10.78 14.93 19.84
C MET A 514 11.69 15.05 21.09
N SER A 515 11.08 15.14 22.29
CA SER A 515 11.77 15.30 23.59
C SER A 515 12.94 14.33 23.79
N PRO A 516 14.15 14.81 24.18
CA PRO A 516 15.32 13.96 24.42
C PRO A 516 15.08 12.86 25.46
N THR A 517 14.31 13.15 26.52
CA THR A 517 13.96 12.15 27.54
C THR A 517 13.13 11.03 26.96
N LEU A 518 12.14 11.37 26.12
CA LEU A 518 11.31 10.38 25.45
C LEU A 518 12.13 9.55 24.46
N ARG A 519 13.05 10.16 23.69
CA ARG A 519 13.98 9.42 22.81
C ARG A 519 14.79 8.39 23.58
N PHE A 520 15.38 8.77 24.72
CA PHE A 520 16.19 7.87 25.54
C PHE A 520 15.38 6.69 26.09
N VAL A 521 14.18 6.96 26.64
CA VAL A 521 13.29 5.91 27.15
C VAL A 521 12.87 4.96 26.02
N THR A 522 12.50 5.51 24.86
CA THR A 522 12.09 4.72 23.71
C THR A 522 13.24 3.90 23.13
N MET A 523 14.47 4.42 23.07
CA MET A 523 15.65 3.63 22.70
C MET A 523 15.79 2.37 23.58
N LEU A 524 15.81 2.53 24.91
CA LEU A 524 16.00 1.42 25.83
C LEU A 524 14.87 0.40 25.74
N THR A 525 13.62 0.87 25.73
CA THR A 525 12.45 -0.01 25.66
C THR A 525 12.36 -0.75 24.34
N THR A 526 12.74 -0.13 23.21
CA THR A 526 12.77 -0.79 21.91
C THR A 526 13.82 -1.89 21.85
N MET A 527 15.02 -1.66 22.40
CA MET A 527 16.05 -2.70 22.51
C MET A 527 15.56 -3.91 23.31
N LEU A 528 14.76 -3.70 24.36
CA LEU A 528 14.20 -4.79 25.16
C LEU A 528 13.20 -5.66 24.39
N VAL A 529 12.55 -5.17 23.33
CA VAL A 529 11.61 -5.96 22.52
C VAL A 529 12.28 -7.12 21.78
N ALA A 530 13.59 -7.03 21.52
CA ALA A 530 14.34 -8.12 20.92
C ALA A 530 14.32 -9.39 21.79
N VAL A 531 14.21 -9.27 23.12
CA VAL A 531 14.27 -10.40 24.05
C VAL A 531 13.04 -11.32 23.93
N PRO A 532 11.78 -10.85 24.06
CA PRO A 532 10.60 -11.68 23.81
C PRO A 532 10.61 -12.35 22.42
N THR A 533 11.07 -11.62 21.41
CA THR A 533 11.16 -12.13 20.04
C THR A 533 12.18 -13.27 19.92
N GLY A 534 13.37 -13.11 20.51
CA GLY A 534 14.40 -14.14 20.56
C GLY A 534 13.96 -15.41 21.29
N ILE A 535 13.25 -15.27 22.42
CA ILE A 535 12.68 -16.42 23.16
C ILE A 535 11.82 -17.29 22.23
N LYS A 536 11.00 -16.67 21.38
CA LYS A 536 10.14 -17.39 20.44
C LYS A 536 10.94 -18.17 19.40
N ILE A 537 11.98 -17.56 18.83
CA ILE A 537 12.89 -18.24 17.89
C ILE A 537 13.51 -19.47 18.54
N PHE A 538 14.04 -19.36 19.76
CA PHE A 538 14.63 -20.49 20.46
C PHE A 538 13.61 -21.58 20.82
N ASN A 539 12.38 -21.21 21.20
CA ASN A 539 11.31 -22.18 21.45
C ASN A 539 10.92 -22.96 20.18
N TRP A 540 10.84 -22.30 19.02
CA TRP A 540 10.60 -22.99 17.74
C TRP A 540 11.74 -23.94 17.38
N LEU A 541 13.00 -23.49 17.50
CA LEU A 541 14.17 -24.34 17.29
C LEU A 541 14.18 -25.55 18.23
N LYS A 542 13.81 -25.35 19.50
CA LYS A 542 13.72 -26.45 20.48
C LYS A 542 12.56 -27.40 20.21
N THR A 543 11.46 -26.92 19.65
CA THR A 543 10.34 -27.77 19.22
C THR A 543 10.76 -28.70 18.08
N MET A 544 11.52 -28.19 17.12
CA MET A 544 12.07 -29.00 16.02
C MET A 544 13.17 -29.96 16.50
N HIS A 545 13.97 -29.56 17.49
CA HIS A 545 15.07 -30.38 18.01
C HIS A 545 14.57 -31.70 18.62
N GLY A 546 14.96 -32.82 18.02
CA GLY A 546 14.52 -34.16 18.40
C GLY A 546 13.09 -34.49 17.95
N GLY A 547 12.50 -33.69 17.06
CA GLY A 547 11.27 -34.03 16.33
C GLY A 547 11.57 -34.74 15.00
N SER A 548 10.53 -35.20 14.32
CA SER A 548 10.62 -35.79 12.98
C SER A 548 9.96 -34.86 11.98
N LEU A 549 10.73 -33.92 11.42
CA LEU A 549 10.22 -32.91 10.51
C LEU A 549 9.72 -33.53 9.21
N VAL A 550 8.43 -33.35 8.94
CA VAL A 550 7.84 -33.65 7.63
C VAL A 550 8.06 -32.46 6.69
N TYR A 551 8.92 -32.63 5.70
CA TYR A 551 9.26 -31.60 4.73
C TYR A 551 8.19 -31.48 3.62
N ARG A 552 7.08 -30.83 3.97
CA ARG A 552 6.04 -30.36 3.01
C ARG A 552 6.22 -28.88 2.72
N THR A 553 5.49 -28.36 1.74
CA THR A 553 5.58 -26.95 1.32
C THR A 553 5.33 -25.97 2.48
N HIS A 554 4.35 -26.23 3.35
CA HIS A 554 4.10 -25.38 4.54
C HIS A 554 5.33 -25.31 5.48
N THR A 555 6.04 -26.44 5.63
CA THR A 555 7.26 -26.52 6.44
C THR A 555 8.40 -25.73 5.80
N LEU A 556 8.56 -25.79 4.47
CA LEU A 556 9.58 -25.01 3.76
C LEU A 556 9.40 -23.51 3.96
N TRP A 557 8.17 -23.00 3.81
CA TRP A 557 7.86 -21.59 4.09
C TRP A 557 8.12 -21.20 5.54
N THR A 558 7.83 -22.11 6.48
CA THR A 558 8.13 -21.88 7.89
C THR A 558 9.63 -21.84 8.19
N LEU A 559 10.42 -22.71 7.56
CA LEU A 559 11.88 -22.66 7.67
C LEU A 559 12.45 -21.39 7.01
N GLY A 560 11.91 -21.01 5.84
CA GLY A 560 12.23 -19.75 5.18
C GLY A 560 11.97 -18.56 6.09
N PHE A 561 10.78 -18.51 6.71
CA PHE A 561 10.40 -17.51 7.71
C PHE A 561 11.43 -17.41 8.84
N LEU A 562 11.86 -18.53 9.43
CA LEU A 562 12.82 -18.50 10.54
C LEU A 562 14.14 -17.84 10.12
N VAL A 563 14.62 -18.12 8.90
CA VAL A 563 15.85 -17.51 8.36
C VAL A 563 15.65 -16.03 8.11
N THR A 564 14.64 -15.66 7.31
CA THR A 564 14.44 -14.28 6.86
C THR A 564 14.05 -13.36 8.01
N PHE A 565 13.18 -13.82 8.91
CA PHE A 565 12.78 -13.04 10.07
C PHE A 565 13.94 -12.82 11.05
N THR A 566 14.83 -13.80 11.22
CA THR A 566 16.04 -13.63 12.04
C THR A 566 16.98 -12.60 11.44
N LEU A 567 17.22 -12.66 10.12
CA LEU A 567 18.04 -11.66 9.41
C LEU A 567 17.44 -10.26 9.50
N GLY A 568 16.12 -10.15 9.34
CA GLY A 568 15.40 -8.89 9.53
C GLY A 568 15.48 -8.35 10.95
N GLY A 569 15.39 -9.23 11.95
CA GLY A 569 15.58 -8.85 13.36
C GLY A 569 16.98 -8.33 13.64
N ILE A 570 18.01 -8.93 13.04
CA ILE A 570 19.40 -8.46 13.15
C ILE A 570 19.56 -7.06 12.54
N SER A 571 19.02 -6.80 11.34
CA SER A 571 19.09 -5.45 10.77
C SER A 571 18.23 -4.44 11.55
N GLY A 572 17.17 -4.90 12.21
CA GLY A 572 16.32 -4.08 13.07
C GLY A 572 17.03 -3.54 14.31
N MET A 573 18.01 -4.27 14.83
CA MET A 573 18.75 -3.90 16.06
C MET A 573 19.55 -2.59 15.92
N PHE A 574 19.77 -2.11 14.70
CA PHE A 574 20.44 -0.83 14.48
C PHE A 574 19.53 0.38 14.74
N PHE A 575 18.23 0.28 14.48
CA PHE A 575 17.28 1.41 14.61
C PHE A 575 17.01 1.89 16.04
N PRO A 576 16.97 1.03 17.06
CA PRO A 576 16.89 1.48 18.44
C PRO A 576 18.10 2.34 18.84
N SER A 577 19.26 2.15 18.21
CA SER A 577 20.45 2.98 18.48
C SER A 577 20.29 4.34 17.82
N MET A 578 20.03 5.38 18.63
CA MET A 578 19.89 6.75 18.13
C MET A 578 21.09 7.20 17.27
N GLY A 579 22.31 6.78 17.61
CA GLY A 579 23.51 7.13 16.85
C GLY A 579 23.55 6.48 15.46
N MET A 580 22.97 5.30 15.31
CA MET A 580 22.87 4.62 14.01
C MET A 580 21.65 5.11 13.23
N ASP A 581 20.52 5.31 13.91
CA ASP A 581 19.27 5.75 13.28
C ASP A 581 19.45 7.10 12.58
N VAL A 582 20.17 8.07 13.17
CA VAL A 582 20.45 9.35 12.50
C VAL A 582 21.07 9.17 11.08
N HIS A 583 21.85 8.11 10.85
CA HIS A 583 22.45 7.84 9.54
C HIS A 583 21.63 6.91 8.65
N LEU A 584 20.87 5.98 9.23
CA LEU A 584 20.11 4.97 8.49
C LEU A 584 18.65 5.38 8.24
N HIS A 585 18.14 6.35 9.00
CA HIS A 585 16.77 6.84 8.94
C HIS A 585 16.44 7.37 7.54
N GLU A 586 15.25 7.02 7.04
CA GLU A 586 14.79 7.33 5.68
C GLU A 586 15.74 6.91 4.54
N THR A 587 16.70 6.00 4.78
CA THR A 587 17.46 5.35 3.70
C THR A 587 16.80 4.04 3.25
N TYR A 588 17.32 3.45 2.17
CA TYR A 588 16.97 2.10 1.75
C TYR A 588 17.24 1.03 2.81
N PHE A 589 18.03 1.31 3.86
CA PHE A 589 18.24 0.37 4.96
C PHE A 589 16.95 0.14 5.74
N VAL A 590 16.15 1.18 5.98
CA VAL A 590 14.82 1.07 6.61
C VAL A 590 13.89 0.25 5.72
N VAL A 591 13.90 0.52 4.42
CA VAL A 591 13.09 -0.21 3.44
C VAL A 591 13.46 -1.70 3.46
N ALA A 592 14.75 -2.01 3.43
CA ALA A 592 15.27 -3.37 3.46
C ALA A 592 14.88 -4.10 4.75
N HIS A 593 15.14 -3.49 5.91
CA HIS A 593 14.81 -4.05 7.21
C HIS A 593 13.31 -4.36 7.31
N PHE A 594 12.46 -3.37 7.00
CA PHE A 594 11.03 -3.50 7.14
C PHE A 594 10.47 -4.57 6.20
N HIS A 595 10.91 -4.64 4.95
CA HIS A 595 10.52 -5.72 4.05
C HIS A 595 11.06 -7.07 4.52
N TYR A 596 12.21 -7.10 5.19
CA TYR A 596 12.74 -8.34 5.76
C TYR A 596 11.83 -8.95 6.83
N VAL A 597 11.30 -8.11 7.71
CA VAL A 597 10.43 -8.55 8.81
C VAL A 597 8.96 -8.64 8.40
N LEU A 598 8.49 -7.83 7.45
CA LEU A 598 7.10 -7.85 7.00
C LEU A 598 6.87 -8.91 5.92
N VAL A 599 7.65 -8.91 4.83
CA VAL A 599 7.47 -9.89 3.75
C VAL A 599 8.05 -11.23 4.20
N GLY A 600 9.30 -11.27 4.63
CA GLY A 600 9.94 -12.49 5.15
C GLY A 600 9.34 -12.99 6.46
N GLY A 601 8.59 -12.16 7.18
CA GLY A 601 7.86 -12.56 8.38
C GLY A 601 6.39 -12.85 8.09
N THR A 602 5.59 -11.81 7.90
CA THR A 602 4.14 -11.94 7.72
C THR A 602 3.77 -12.67 6.42
N VAL A 603 4.30 -12.25 5.26
CA VAL A 603 3.88 -12.86 3.97
C VAL A 603 4.33 -14.31 3.86
N PHE A 604 5.54 -14.65 4.31
CA PHE A 604 5.98 -16.06 4.38
C PHE A 604 5.16 -16.87 5.38
N GLY A 605 4.76 -16.26 6.50
CA GLY A 605 3.80 -16.84 7.43
C GLY A 605 2.44 -17.10 6.77
N PHE A 606 1.95 -16.20 5.91
CA PHE A 606 0.74 -16.43 5.14
C PHE A 606 0.91 -17.53 4.10
N TYR A 607 2.04 -17.62 3.40
CA TYR A 607 2.28 -18.74 2.50
C TYR A 607 2.25 -20.07 3.28
N ALA A 608 2.90 -20.14 4.45
CA ALA A 608 2.80 -21.30 5.32
C ALA A 608 1.35 -21.60 5.71
N ALA A 609 0.56 -20.58 6.09
CA ALA A 609 -0.86 -20.70 6.42
C ALA A 609 -1.69 -21.22 5.25
N ILE A 610 -1.47 -20.71 4.02
CA ILE A 610 -2.16 -21.18 2.82
C ILE A 610 -1.85 -22.65 2.61
N TYR A 611 -0.58 -23.05 2.52
CA TYR A 611 -0.24 -24.46 2.30
C TYR A 611 -0.71 -25.39 3.43
N TYR A 612 -0.85 -24.89 4.65
CA TYR A 612 -1.30 -25.67 5.80
C TYR A 612 -2.83 -25.80 5.88
N TRP A 613 -3.59 -24.71 5.73
CA TRP A 613 -5.05 -24.71 5.91
C TRP A 613 -5.87 -24.75 4.61
N TYR A 614 -5.26 -24.60 3.44
CA TYR A 614 -5.98 -24.74 2.16
C TYR A 614 -6.78 -26.05 2.04
N PRO A 615 -6.28 -27.22 2.47
CA PRO A 615 -7.08 -28.45 2.50
C PRO A 615 -8.33 -28.34 3.35
N LYS A 616 -8.26 -27.66 4.50
CA LYS A 616 -9.40 -27.43 5.40
C LYS A 616 -10.40 -26.46 4.78
N MET A 617 -9.94 -25.39 4.14
CA MET A 617 -10.80 -24.36 3.55
C MET A 617 -11.52 -24.83 2.28
N THR A 618 -10.85 -25.67 1.46
CA THR A 618 -11.34 -26.02 0.11
C THR A 618 -11.72 -27.49 -0.06
N GLY A 619 -11.32 -28.37 0.87
CA GLY A 619 -11.47 -29.82 0.71
C GLY A 619 -10.53 -30.44 -0.31
N ARG A 620 -9.48 -29.73 -0.74
CA ARG A 620 -8.52 -30.18 -1.77
C ARG A 620 -7.07 -30.00 -1.32
N MET A 621 -6.24 -30.99 -1.62
CA MET A 621 -4.79 -30.91 -1.39
C MET A 621 -4.12 -30.05 -2.48
N LEU A 622 -3.20 -29.18 -2.08
CA LEU A 622 -2.34 -28.43 -3.01
C LEU A 622 -1.26 -29.33 -3.61
N ASP A 623 -0.82 -29.01 -4.83
CA ASP A 623 0.29 -29.71 -5.49
C ASP A 623 1.62 -29.32 -4.85
N GLU A 624 2.30 -30.30 -4.23
CA GLU A 624 3.57 -30.08 -3.55
C GLU A 624 4.72 -29.70 -4.50
N LYS A 625 4.72 -30.14 -5.76
CA LYS A 625 5.80 -29.78 -6.70
C LYS A 625 5.71 -28.31 -7.08
N LEU A 626 4.49 -27.84 -7.38
CA LEU A 626 4.25 -26.41 -7.61
C LEU A 626 4.50 -25.60 -6.34
N GLY A 627 4.17 -26.15 -5.16
CA GLY A 627 4.45 -25.54 -3.87
C GLY A 627 5.95 -25.33 -3.62
N VAL A 628 6.77 -26.35 -3.89
CA VAL A 628 8.23 -26.26 -3.82
C VAL A 628 8.79 -25.27 -4.85
N LEU A 629 8.26 -25.26 -6.07
CA LEU A 629 8.67 -24.29 -7.09
C LEU A 629 8.38 -22.84 -6.66
N HIS A 630 7.19 -22.59 -6.11
CA HIS A 630 6.82 -21.31 -5.53
C HIS A 630 7.79 -20.92 -4.41
N PHE A 631 8.11 -21.86 -3.50
CA PHE A 631 9.08 -21.61 -2.43
C PHE A 631 10.47 -21.27 -2.95
N LEU A 632 11.06 -22.07 -3.84
CA LEU A 632 12.43 -21.86 -4.31
C LEU A 632 12.56 -20.54 -5.08
N THR A 633 11.65 -20.29 -6.01
CA THR A 633 11.66 -19.05 -6.81
C THR A 633 11.39 -17.83 -5.93
N GLY A 634 10.40 -17.89 -5.05
CA GLY A 634 10.05 -16.82 -4.12
C GLY A 634 11.16 -16.51 -3.12
N PHE A 635 11.70 -17.52 -2.44
CA PHE A 635 12.74 -17.35 -1.42
C PHE A 635 14.03 -16.74 -1.98
N ILE A 636 14.49 -17.22 -3.14
CA ILE A 636 15.74 -16.75 -3.77
C ILE A 636 15.56 -15.31 -4.26
N SER A 637 14.53 -15.05 -5.06
CA SER A 637 14.27 -13.72 -5.63
C SER A 637 14.02 -12.68 -4.53
N TYR A 638 13.26 -13.02 -3.50
CA TYR A 638 13.04 -12.17 -2.33
C TYR A 638 14.34 -11.69 -1.68
N ASN A 639 15.29 -12.60 -1.40
CA ASN A 639 16.56 -12.22 -0.81
C ASN A 639 17.40 -11.37 -1.79
N ALA A 640 17.33 -11.67 -3.09
CA ALA A 640 17.99 -10.89 -4.14
C ALA A 640 17.40 -9.48 -4.32
N VAL A 641 16.14 -9.25 -3.94
CA VAL A 641 15.53 -7.91 -3.90
C VAL A 641 15.99 -7.14 -2.68
N PHE A 642 15.75 -7.67 -1.48
CA PHE A 642 15.80 -6.84 -0.27
C PHE A 642 17.16 -6.86 0.42
N TRP A 643 17.97 -7.93 0.31
CA TRP A 643 19.27 -7.97 0.99
C TRP A 643 20.18 -6.85 0.47
N PRO A 644 20.29 -6.67 -0.86
CA PRO A 644 21.11 -5.60 -1.42
C PRO A 644 20.68 -4.18 -1.04
N MET A 645 19.40 -3.97 -0.75
CA MET A 645 18.90 -2.66 -0.34
C MET A 645 19.54 -2.18 0.98
N HIS A 646 19.95 -3.08 1.88
CA HIS A 646 20.73 -2.68 3.06
C HIS A 646 22.04 -2.00 2.65
N ARG A 647 22.74 -2.55 1.65
CA ARG A 647 23.99 -1.97 1.14
C ARG A 647 23.75 -0.61 0.50
N LEU A 648 22.69 -0.48 -0.29
CA LEU A 648 22.30 0.81 -0.89
C LEU A 648 21.97 1.86 0.19
N GLY A 649 21.28 1.44 1.26
CA GLY A 649 20.99 2.31 2.39
C GLY A 649 22.23 2.80 3.14
N VAL A 650 23.22 1.92 3.36
CA VAL A 650 24.50 2.29 4.02
C VAL A 650 25.27 3.34 3.22
N VAL A 651 25.20 3.31 1.90
CA VAL A 651 25.88 4.29 1.03
C VAL A 651 25.04 5.55 0.76
N GLY A 652 23.92 5.72 1.48
CA GLY A 652 23.15 6.96 1.46
C GLY A 652 22.02 7.01 0.42
N MET A 653 21.61 5.89 -0.19
CA MET A 653 20.43 5.89 -1.05
C MET A 653 19.17 6.14 -0.20
N ILE A 654 18.60 7.33 -0.33
CA ILE A 654 17.40 7.77 0.40
C ILE A 654 16.15 7.13 -0.23
N ARG A 655 15.16 6.77 0.58
CA ARG A 655 13.87 6.25 0.09
C ARG A 655 13.00 7.37 -0.47
N ARG A 656 11.94 7.00 -1.22
CA ARG A 656 10.96 7.96 -1.81
C ARG A 656 11.60 8.93 -2.81
N THR A 657 12.73 8.56 -3.40
CA THR A 657 13.35 9.30 -4.49
C THR A 657 12.91 8.68 -5.81
N HIS A 658 12.35 9.51 -6.69
CA HIS A 658 11.90 9.09 -8.03
C HIS A 658 13.08 8.67 -8.92
N THR A 659 14.25 9.26 -8.71
CA THR A 659 15.49 8.96 -9.44
C THR A 659 16.70 8.97 -8.51
N TYR A 660 17.82 8.46 -9.02
CA TYR A 660 19.12 8.48 -8.35
C TYR A 660 20.22 8.81 -9.38
N TYR A 661 21.31 9.40 -8.90
CA TYR A 661 22.43 9.85 -9.74
C TYR A 661 23.72 9.15 -9.34
N ILE A 662 24.61 8.91 -10.32
CA ILE A 662 25.89 8.21 -10.12
C ILE A 662 27.13 9.00 -10.60
N THR A 663 26.93 10.14 -11.28
CA THR A 663 27.98 10.87 -12.02
C THR A 663 28.02 12.37 -11.74
N THR A 664 27.15 12.88 -10.87
CA THR A 664 27.11 14.31 -10.52
C THR A 664 28.04 14.62 -9.35
N ASP A 665 28.70 15.77 -9.35
CA ASP A 665 29.43 16.30 -8.16
C ASP A 665 28.48 16.72 -7.01
N ASP A 666 27.18 16.43 -7.15
CA ASP A 666 26.15 16.68 -6.14
C ASP A 666 26.31 15.81 -4.89
N PHE A 667 25.87 16.38 -3.76
CA PHE A 667 25.98 15.82 -2.41
C PHE A 667 25.30 14.46 -2.20
N GLN A 668 24.59 13.92 -3.20
CA GLN A 668 23.84 12.66 -3.14
C GLN A 668 24.19 11.66 -4.25
N ALA A 669 25.30 11.88 -4.97
CA ALA A 669 25.75 10.90 -5.96
C ALA A 669 26.10 9.56 -5.28
N LEU A 670 25.46 8.50 -5.77
CA LEU A 670 25.74 7.14 -5.35
C LEU A 670 26.97 6.61 -6.10
N PRO A 671 27.71 5.65 -5.54
CA PRO A 671 28.76 4.96 -6.28
C PRO A 671 28.22 4.35 -7.58
N GLU A 672 29.00 4.35 -8.67
CA GLU A 672 28.58 3.84 -9.99
C GLU A 672 27.94 2.44 -9.93
N TRP A 673 28.49 1.54 -9.10
CA TRP A 673 27.96 0.19 -8.92
C TRP A 673 26.51 0.17 -8.41
N ALA A 674 26.00 1.24 -7.79
CA ALA A 674 24.63 1.32 -7.30
C ALA A 674 23.59 1.17 -8.42
N ALA A 675 23.95 1.55 -9.66
CA ALA A 675 23.13 1.32 -10.83
C ALA A 675 22.95 -0.19 -11.09
N ASP A 676 24.04 -0.96 -11.09
CA ASP A 676 24.00 -2.41 -11.30
C ASP A 676 23.15 -3.12 -10.23
N TRP A 677 23.29 -2.71 -8.97
CA TRP A 677 22.48 -3.26 -7.88
C TRP A 677 21.00 -2.91 -8.05
N ASN A 678 20.66 -1.68 -8.43
CA ASN A 678 19.26 -1.30 -8.66
C ASN A 678 18.65 -2.06 -9.84
N MET A 679 19.37 -2.24 -10.95
CA MET A 679 18.91 -3.06 -12.07
C MET A 679 18.66 -4.52 -11.62
N MET A 680 19.62 -5.13 -10.92
CA MET A 680 19.48 -6.50 -10.42
C MET A 680 18.33 -6.65 -9.41
N ILE A 681 18.13 -5.68 -8.52
CA ILE A 681 16.98 -5.63 -7.60
C ILE A 681 15.68 -5.58 -8.39
N SER A 682 15.60 -4.76 -9.44
CA SER A 682 14.40 -4.63 -10.27
C SER A 682 14.07 -5.95 -10.99
N VAL A 683 15.05 -6.59 -11.63
CA VAL A 683 14.87 -7.92 -12.24
C VAL A 683 14.41 -8.95 -11.19
N SER A 684 15.05 -8.95 -10.02
CA SER A 684 14.68 -9.85 -8.92
C SER A 684 13.27 -9.59 -8.40
N ALA A 685 12.81 -8.34 -8.42
CA ALA A 685 11.46 -7.96 -7.99
C ALA A 685 10.40 -8.52 -8.93
N PHE A 686 10.65 -8.49 -10.26
CA PHE A 686 9.79 -9.16 -11.24
C PHE A 686 9.77 -10.67 -11.06
N LEU A 687 10.91 -11.30 -10.75
CA LEU A 687 10.96 -12.74 -10.44
C LEU A 687 10.17 -13.07 -9.17
N PHE A 688 10.25 -12.23 -8.14
CA PHE A 688 9.48 -12.41 -6.91
C PHE A 688 7.98 -12.25 -7.15
N PHE A 689 7.58 -11.25 -7.94
CA PHE A 689 6.19 -11.08 -8.38
C PHE A 689 5.71 -12.32 -9.16
N ALA A 690 6.48 -12.77 -10.16
CA ALA A 690 6.17 -13.96 -10.95
C ALA A 690 6.06 -15.23 -10.09
N SER A 691 6.85 -15.35 -9.01
CA SER A 691 6.76 -16.52 -8.14
C SER A 691 5.35 -16.70 -7.53
N ASN A 692 4.66 -15.60 -7.23
CA ASN A 692 3.28 -15.62 -6.71
C ASN A 692 2.28 -16.19 -7.74
N LEU A 693 2.59 -16.11 -9.04
CA LEU A 693 1.74 -16.73 -10.06
C LEU A 693 1.76 -18.26 -9.95
N PHE A 694 2.86 -18.86 -9.47
CA PHE A 694 2.89 -20.30 -9.17
C PHE A 694 1.96 -20.67 -8.03
N LEU A 695 1.85 -19.84 -6.99
CA LEU A 695 0.87 -20.03 -5.91
C LEU A 695 -0.55 -19.99 -6.46
N VAL A 696 -0.91 -18.94 -7.20
CA VAL A 696 -2.24 -18.78 -7.77
C VAL A 696 -2.58 -19.93 -8.71
N ALA A 697 -1.66 -20.30 -9.60
CA ALA A 697 -1.82 -21.44 -10.49
C ALA A 697 -2.00 -22.76 -9.71
N ASN A 698 -1.27 -22.95 -8.61
CA ASN A 698 -1.42 -24.13 -7.76
C ASN A 698 -2.79 -24.17 -7.07
N MET A 699 -3.25 -23.05 -6.50
CA MET A 699 -4.57 -22.94 -5.89
C MET A 699 -5.67 -23.28 -6.91
N ILE A 700 -5.65 -22.65 -8.09
CA ILE A 700 -6.64 -22.90 -9.15
C ILE A 700 -6.59 -24.35 -9.62
N LYS A 701 -5.40 -24.88 -9.95
CA LYS A 701 -5.21 -26.27 -10.37
C LYS A 701 -5.76 -27.25 -9.33
N SER A 702 -5.44 -27.02 -8.07
CA SER A 702 -5.79 -27.93 -6.97
C SER A 702 -7.27 -27.84 -6.59
N LEU A 703 -7.89 -26.66 -6.72
CA LEU A 703 -9.33 -26.53 -6.55
C LEU A 703 -10.10 -27.35 -7.59
N ILE A 704 -9.60 -27.36 -8.85
CA ILE A 704 -10.27 -28.05 -9.97
C ILE A 704 -9.94 -29.54 -10.00
N ARG A 705 -8.67 -29.92 -9.79
CA ARG A 705 -8.15 -31.27 -10.05
C ARG A 705 -7.38 -31.87 -8.87
N GLY A 706 -7.29 -31.17 -7.74
CA GLY A 706 -6.57 -31.66 -6.57
C GLY A 706 -7.22 -32.88 -5.94
N GLU A 707 -6.40 -33.68 -5.27
CA GLU A 707 -6.89 -34.82 -4.49
C GLU A 707 -7.82 -34.34 -3.37
N LYS A 708 -8.83 -35.14 -3.04
CA LYS A 708 -9.75 -34.81 -1.93
C LYS A 708 -8.96 -34.79 -0.63
N ALA A 709 -9.10 -33.72 0.13
CA ALA A 709 -8.47 -33.61 1.43
C ALA A 709 -9.22 -34.48 2.46
N PRO A 710 -8.51 -35.28 3.28
CA PRO A 710 -9.10 -35.86 4.47
C PRO A 710 -9.44 -34.77 5.52
N ALA A 711 -10.15 -35.16 6.57
CA ALA A 711 -10.46 -34.29 7.71
C ALA A 711 -9.18 -33.72 8.36
N ASP A 712 -8.18 -34.59 8.54
CA ASP A 712 -6.86 -34.26 9.07
C ASP A 712 -5.75 -34.78 8.13
N PRO A 713 -5.25 -33.95 7.19
CA PRO A 713 -4.18 -34.34 6.28
C PRO A 713 -2.79 -34.38 6.92
N TRP A 714 -2.61 -33.75 8.08
CA TRP A 714 -1.28 -33.49 8.65
C TRP A 714 -1.02 -34.24 9.97
N GLY A 715 -2.04 -34.79 10.61
CA GLY A 715 -1.94 -35.33 11.96
C GLY A 715 -1.91 -34.20 13.00
N GLY A 716 -2.77 -33.20 12.82
CA GLY A 716 -2.88 -32.04 13.71
C GLY A 716 -3.52 -32.37 15.07
N TRP A 717 -3.31 -31.50 16.06
CA TRP A 717 -3.71 -31.74 17.46
C TRP A 717 -4.91 -30.89 17.89
N SER A 718 -5.24 -29.87 17.11
CA SER A 718 -6.22 -28.84 17.41
C SER A 718 -7.59 -29.14 16.78
N PHE A 719 -8.65 -28.55 17.33
CA PHE A 719 -10.04 -28.90 17.03
C PHE A 719 -10.47 -28.68 15.58
N GLU A 720 -9.79 -27.82 14.82
CA GLU A 720 -10.07 -27.63 13.39
C GLU A 720 -9.91 -28.92 12.58
N TRP A 721 -9.05 -29.84 13.02
CA TRP A 721 -8.81 -31.13 12.36
C TRP A 721 -9.82 -32.22 12.74
N MET A 722 -10.70 -31.97 13.72
CA MET A 722 -11.80 -32.88 14.09
C MET A 722 -12.99 -32.79 13.13
N THR A 723 -13.05 -31.74 12.31
CA THR A 723 -14.14 -31.50 11.35
C THR A 723 -13.81 -32.05 9.96
N SER A 724 -14.82 -32.19 9.09
CA SER A 724 -14.60 -32.50 7.67
C SER A 724 -13.79 -31.41 6.96
N SER A 725 -13.38 -31.69 5.71
CA SER A 725 -12.68 -30.74 4.84
C SER A 725 -13.47 -30.58 3.53
N PRO A 726 -14.22 -29.48 3.33
CA PRO A 726 -14.43 -28.36 4.25
C PRO A 726 -15.36 -28.71 5.44
N PRO A 727 -15.35 -27.91 6.54
CA PRO A 727 -16.25 -28.09 7.67
C PRO A 727 -17.72 -27.84 7.32
N PRO A 728 -18.67 -28.45 8.04
CA PRO A 728 -20.10 -28.16 7.88
C PRO A 728 -20.46 -26.74 8.35
N THR A 729 -21.71 -26.34 8.12
CA THR A 729 -22.28 -25.11 8.67
C THR A 729 -23.55 -25.46 9.45
N PRO A 730 -23.62 -25.20 10.77
CA PRO A 730 -22.58 -24.63 11.64
C PRO A 730 -21.33 -25.53 11.76
N SER A 731 -20.21 -24.95 12.20
CA SER A 731 -18.90 -25.64 12.21
C SER A 731 -18.81 -26.79 13.20
N PHE A 732 -19.51 -26.66 14.34
CA PHE A 732 -19.79 -27.71 15.32
C PHE A 732 -21.28 -27.69 15.63
N ASP A 733 -21.85 -28.82 16.08
CA ASP A 733 -23.23 -28.85 16.57
C ASP A 733 -23.33 -28.00 17.85
N PRO A 734 -24.17 -26.94 17.90
CA PRO A 734 -24.35 -26.15 19.11
C PRO A 734 -24.85 -26.96 20.31
N ASN A 735 -25.48 -28.11 20.08
CA ASN A 735 -25.98 -29.00 21.13
C ASN A 735 -24.96 -30.07 21.56
N ASP A 736 -23.89 -30.26 20.78
CA ASP A 736 -22.85 -31.27 21.02
C ASP A 736 -21.46 -30.70 20.68
N ILE A 737 -21.08 -29.66 21.43
CA ILE A 737 -19.77 -29.02 21.28
C ILE A 737 -18.65 -29.91 21.85
N PRO A 738 -17.47 -29.95 21.20
CA PRO A 738 -16.35 -30.75 21.70
C PRO A 738 -15.93 -30.26 23.09
N THR A 739 -15.58 -31.19 23.97
CA THR A 739 -15.01 -30.87 25.29
C THR A 739 -13.52 -31.17 25.26
N LEU A 740 -12.70 -30.18 25.60
CA LEU A 740 -11.26 -30.37 25.75
C LEU A 740 -10.97 -31.14 27.04
N LYS A 741 -10.29 -32.28 26.91
CA LYS A 741 -9.84 -33.10 28.04
C LYS A 741 -8.35 -32.90 28.24
N ASP A 742 -7.92 -32.61 29.48
CA ASP A 742 -6.49 -32.53 29.78
C ASP A 742 -5.91 -33.95 29.89
N ALA A 743 -5.04 -34.31 28.96
CA ALA A 743 -4.35 -35.59 28.97
C ALA A 743 -3.46 -35.79 30.23
N ASN A 744 -3.24 -34.75 31.04
CA ASN A 744 -2.49 -34.79 32.29
C ASN A 744 -3.37 -34.60 33.54
N GLU A 745 -4.69 -34.81 33.48
CA GLU A 745 -5.60 -34.67 34.63
C GLU A 745 -5.13 -35.47 35.87
N HIS A 746 -4.45 -36.59 35.65
CA HIS A 746 -3.85 -37.44 36.68
C HIS A 746 -2.60 -36.81 37.34
N VAL A 747 -1.93 -35.87 36.67
CA VAL A 747 -0.79 -35.09 37.20
C VAL A 747 -1.28 -33.78 37.83
N ALA A 748 -2.40 -33.21 37.38
CA ALA A 748 -2.99 -32.00 37.96
C ALA A 748 -3.48 -32.21 39.40
N ASN A 749 -3.83 -33.44 39.76
CA ASN A 749 -4.17 -33.85 41.13
C ASN A 749 -2.93 -34.18 41.98
N GLU A 750 -1.71 -34.14 41.44
CA GLU A 750 -0.52 -34.17 42.27
C GLU A 750 -0.28 -32.78 42.88
N PRO A 751 -0.11 -32.69 44.21
CA PRO A 751 0.23 -31.42 44.83
C PRO A 751 1.56 -30.90 44.22
N GLY A 752 1.56 -29.66 43.74
CA GLY A 752 2.78 -29.02 43.22
C GLY A 752 3.88 -28.96 44.28
N LYS A 753 5.12 -28.57 43.93
CA LYS A 753 6.24 -28.53 44.90
C LYS A 753 5.91 -27.76 46.19
N ILE A 754 5.13 -26.68 46.10
CA ILE A 754 4.65 -25.90 47.26
C ILE A 754 3.55 -26.66 48.02
N GLY A 755 2.65 -27.36 47.33
CA GLY A 755 1.64 -28.23 47.96
C GLY A 755 2.25 -29.43 48.67
N LYS A 756 3.27 -30.08 48.07
CA LYS A 756 4.06 -31.14 48.70
C LYS A 756 4.88 -30.63 49.89
N TRP A 757 5.32 -29.37 49.86
CA TRP A 757 5.99 -28.72 50.98
C TRP A 757 5.02 -28.36 52.12
N PHE A 758 3.84 -27.83 51.79
CA PHE A 758 2.76 -27.56 52.76
C PHE A 758 2.22 -28.83 53.40
N GLN A 759 2.01 -29.89 52.63
CA GLN A 759 1.56 -31.20 53.15
C GLN A 759 2.61 -31.86 54.05
N ARG A 760 3.90 -31.56 53.88
CA ARG A 760 4.96 -31.99 54.82
C ARG A 760 4.98 -31.18 56.11
N LEU A 761 4.35 -30.01 56.14
CA LEU A 761 4.21 -29.16 57.32
C LEU A 761 2.93 -29.44 58.11
N MET A 762 1.97 -30.16 57.52
CA MET A 762 0.75 -30.58 58.20
C MET A 762 0.99 -31.96 58.80
N VAL A 763 0.96 -32.03 60.13
CA VAL A 763 1.03 -33.29 60.89
C VAL A 763 -0.14 -34.17 60.45
N ALA A 764 0.12 -35.47 60.24
CA ALA A 764 -0.95 -36.44 59.98
C ALA A 764 -1.86 -36.50 61.21
N ASP A 765 -3.18 -36.37 61.00
CA ASP A 765 -4.15 -36.73 62.02
C ASP A 765 -4.06 -38.25 62.22
N ASP A 766 -3.27 -38.66 63.21
CA ASP A 766 -3.42 -39.95 63.86
C ASP A 766 -4.76 -39.91 64.62
N THR A 767 -5.83 -40.33 63.95
CA THR A 767 -6.96 -40.96 64.61
C THR A 767 -7.32 -42.24 63.87
N ALA A 768 -6.94 -43.36 64.49
CA ALA A 768 -7.78 -44.55 64.79
C ALA A 768 -9.12 -44.63 64.04
N GLU A 769 -9.63 -45.77 63.59
CA GLU A 769 -9.42 -47.19 63.88
C GLU A 769 -10.37 -47.94 62.91
N GLU A 770 -10.08 -49.22 62.67
CA GLU A 770 -11.05 -50.32 62.46
C GLU A 770 -12.24 -50.19 61.47
N GLY A 771 -12.35 -51.19 60.58
CA GLY A 771 -13.67 -51.61 60.10
C GLY A 771 -13.70 -52.17 58.68
N SER A 772 -13.93 -53.47 58.58
CA SER A 772 -14.16 -54.25 57.37
C SER A 772 -15.34 -53.80 56.50
N HIS A 773 -15.17 -53.73 55.18
CA HIS A 773 -15.77 -54.61 54.16
C HIS A 773 -15.54 -54.06 52.75
#